data_AF-A0A943DY87-F1
#
_entry.id   AF-A0A943DY87-F1
#
_cell.length_a   1.000
_cell.length_b   1.000
_cell.length_c   1.000
_cell.angle_alpha   90.00
_cell.angle_beta   90.00
_cell.angle_gamma   90.00
#
_symmetry.space_group_name_H-M   'P 1'
#
loop_
_entity.id
_entity.type
_entity.pdbx_description
1 polymer ?
#
loop_
_entity_poly.entity_id
_entity_poly.type
_entity_poly.pdbx_seq_one_letter_code
_entity_poly.pdbx_strand_id
1 'polypeptide(L)'
;MNKRFLNAVLFGALIASSAGTFTSCKDYDDDIKSLQEQIDKSGSTVGDLQTQLTTLKTAAEAAQAAADAAKTAAAEAKTAAEAAKTAGDQAAADAATAKALAEEAKAAASQAKADAIAEAAKQVEALRVSLQSAIDQKVDLTVYEAAVKALGAQIEGIETGLSNLTNGAVKENTEAIKTAQDAIETLITADKDLQTQLDALKLYAEGVKEVADANAEDIKAAQEAIEAAQDEIKKLWDEINGEGGLKALIGENKSAIEVLQKSTAQDIADLEDKITDELDAIKNDIKDVQSDIKTINTQIININADLASLHTLMTCRLTSITFAPDYIVDGVEAIKFNSLKYAAMAANENAVIPTAYKFSTAALATASYHFNPASFKLANADYSYIDRSATVINTRAAASQWVEISGTPVANAATGTVDFKLLRLNVHSTQPAEDKVNMIALQAALKGDAVDQNETNVVVTSPYVSIYDDVLAAPDVRISDKATLISGADKAHYATTFDACKSEAVRYTTPYDKVFNLKELVATCFGNGNHKEFPIEDYKLSYKFSVATSDYNVTSGSTTTNQQKWIVCNDAKAGLYQAEGFNKEAIGRTPILKVELVDEAGNVVRRGFVKIEFGVTKQDDLVVGDKANDLVAKCAETAASYTISEQFIRENVYRVITNGKETSMSHEEFWNLYDATTAVAAVKKNNLSHSMSLPKIVDGDTSTGTATKKIVWSFTHTELGKIGAGGSQFVATVTVKNKLTSSEYPASITFKFTVNVKLPELTLAATENDLYWTKEDGKYKYFNVNVNVPSSITSPAENCQFSRALPEAYSAYAVTGLPGCESARYKVIKTYSNGVATSTVMNGVQIDGVYITLDKSNAAVKAALNSANGLQAVVAHIYTLSNGDEVTVNEFMVNFIRPVNLNMPSGISVTDAMTGGDVADFQWNGLLTDWRNEAIVKDSWSWVDHTRSYWKRVCAPEFEYVEGHEEMVTPAQLDVEYGTIKFTTTTTTTMYTGKATYRYYPLVGRSITKTYTIEEEMLTKAEINTALEAKKVEGWPFGYISAELDGEIEYTEVSKPASTTIEYDYVKSINYVPAVYKWVEGNWTMVPHKHTAMPAYEGTSYGQTSGCWEWTKKEWTRPEWNAGQYWFFYGPFSDVTVNVNEATTSLEYNGNKLPDGATLVQEGNTVKYVNVSSPVGYTYQIFIPATVNYGWGTTSSTLTITVNPKN
;
A
#
# COMPACT_ATOMS: atom_id res chain seq x y z
N MET A 1 -80.82 -59.39 -9.76
CA MET A 1 -81.18 -60.04 -8.47
C MET A 1 -80.72 -59.16 -7.32
N ASN A 2 -81.59 -58.92 -6.33
CA ASN A 2 -81.34 -58.55 -4.92
C ASN A 2 -80.28 -57.46 -4.54
N LYS A 3 -80.51 -56.57 -3.56
CA LYS A 3 -81.70 -56.04 -2.84
C LYS A 3 -81.18 -55.20 -1.65
N ARG A 4 -82.06 -54.37 -1.05
CA ARG A 4 -82.08 -54.00 0.40
C ARG A 4 -80.94 -53.09 0.92
N PHE A 5 -81.09 -52.33 2.00
CA PHE A 5 -82.24 -51.93 2.85
C PHE A 5 -82.09 -50.38 3.06
N LEU A 6 -83.08 -49.50 2.88
CA LEU A 6 -84.32 -49.25 3.67
C LEU A 6 -84.11 -48.32 4.89
N ASN A 7 -84.90 -47.23 4.92
CA ASN A 7 -85.56 -46.59 6.10
C ASN A 7 -84.65 -45.99 7.21
N ALA A 8 -85.12 -45.25 8.23
CA ALA A 8 -86.44 -45.03 8.87
C ALA A 8 -86.42 -43.68 9.65
N VAL A 9 -87.44 -43.07 10.28
CA VAL A 9 -88.94 -43.09 10.33
C VAL A 9 -89.31 -41.87 11.23
N LEU A 10 -90.14 -40.88 10.86
CA LEU A 10 -91.61 -40.86 10.65
C LEU A 10 -92.44 -40.98 11.97
N PHE A 11 -93.33 -39.99 12.21
CA PHE A 11 -94.61 -39.98 12.95
C PHE A 11 -94.83 -40.69 14.32
N GLY A 12 -95.70 -40.04 15.14
CA GLY A 12 -96.59 -40.67 16.14
C GLY A 12 -96.91 -39.71 17.30
N ALA A 13 -98.13 -39.49 17.78
CA ALA A 13 -99.49 -39.98 17.46
C ALA A 13 -100.52 -38.84 17.84
N LEU A 14 -101.79 -38.73 17.40
CA LEU A 14 -102.96 -39.65 17.44
C LEU A 14 -103.29 -40.12 18.88
N ILE A 15 -104.53 -40.18 19.43
CA ILE A 15 -105.94 -40.15 18.95
C ILE A 15 -106.84 -39.55 20.07
N ALA A 16 -108.04 -38.97 19.84
CA ALA A 16 -109.41 -39.54 20.05
C ALA A 16 -110.31 -38.51 20.81
N SER A 17 -111.65 -38.41 20.73
CA SER A 17 -112.75 -39.17 20.07
C SER A 17 -114.08 -38.38 20.02
N SER A 18 -115.03 -38.74 19.13
CA SER A 18 -116.52 -38.77 19.28
C SER A 18 -117.23 -39.04 17.92
N ALA A 19 -118.56 -39.17 17.85
CA ALA A 19 -119.25 -40.07 16.89
C ALA A 19 -120.34 -39.48 15.92
N GLY A 20 -120.50 -40.11 14.73
CA GLY A 20 -121.64 -40.01 13.77
C GLY A 20 -121.26 -39.71 12.30
N THR A 21 -122.03 -39.95 11.22
CA THR A 21 -123.24 -40.80 10.96
C THR A 21 -123.56 -40.86 9.43
N PHE A 22 -123.90 -42.05 8.88
CA PHE A 22 -124.50 -42.38 7.54
C PHE A 22 -123.95 -41.80 6.20
N THR A 23 -123.69 -42.67 5.20
CA THR A 23 -123.60 -42.34 3.73
C THR A 23 -123.74 -43.57 2.78
N SER A 24 -123.71 -43.37 1.43
CA SER A 24 -124.32 -44.24 0.38
C SER A 24 -123.37 -44.70 -0.77
N CYS A 25 -123.83 -45.68 -1.56
CA CYS A 25 -123.12 -46.47 -2.60
C CYS A 25 -122.45 -45.66 -3.75
N LYS A 26 -121.11 -45.75 -3.90
CA LYS A 26 -120.38 -45.17 -5.05
C LYS A 26 -119.04 -45.87 -5.45
N ASP A 27 -118.51 -46.82 -4.68
CA ASP A 27 -117.10 -47.24 -4.80
C ASP A 27 -116.66 -47.87 -6.15
N TYR A 28 -117.44 -48.77 -6.78
CA TYR A 28 -116.84 -49.66 -7.81
C TYR A 28 -116.48 -49.00 -9.16
N ASP A 29 -117.21 -47.98 -9.62
CA ASP A 29 -116.81 -47.22 -10.81
C ASP A 29 -115.61 -46.30 -10.49
N ASP A 30 -115.53 -45.77 -9.26
CA ASP A 30 -114.43 -44.93 -8.81
C ASP A 30 -113.14 -45.75 -8.62
N ASP A 31 -113.23 -47.02 -8.16
CA ASP A 31 -112.10 -47.95 -8.06
C ASP A 31 -111.47 -48.26 -9.43
N ILE A 32 -112.29 -48.61 -10.43
CA ILE A 32 -111.82 -48.89 -11.80
C ILE A 32 -111.23 -47.61 -12.42
N LYS A 33 -111.90 -46.47 -12.24
CA LYS A 33 -111.40 -45.18 -12.71
C LYS A 33 -110.08 -44.80 -12.04
N SER A 34 -109.93 -45.03 -10.73
CA SER A 34 -108.68 -44.73 -10.00
C SER A 34 -107.50 -45.60 -10.46
N LEU A 35 -107.74 -46.88 -10.77
CA LEU A 35 -106.71 -47.75 -11.33
C LEU A 35 -106.34 -47.35 -12.76
N GLN A 36 -107.32 -46.97 -13.59
CA GLN A 36 -107.09 -46.44 -14.92
C GLN A 36 -106.28 -45.13 -14.86
N GLU A 37 -106.67 -44.19 -13.99
CA GLU A 37 -105.98 -42.92 -13.76
C GLU A 37 -104.56 -43.12 -13.21
N GLN A 38 -104.32 -44.10 -12.33
CA GLN A 38 -102.96 -44.43 -11.85
C GLN A 38 -102.08 -45.04 -12.94
N ILE A 39 -102.65 -45.85 -13.83
CA ILE A 39 -101.93 -46.39 -15.01
C ILE A 39 -101.64 -45.28 -16.01
N ASP A 40 -102.62 -44.43 -16.34
CA ASP A 40 -102.43 -43.30 -17.27
C ASP A 40 -101.44 -42.28 -16.71
N LYS A 41 -101.43 -42.02 -15.40
CA LYS A 41 -100.45 -41.15 -14.71
C LYS A 41 -99.05 -41.78 -14.61
N SER A 42 -98.97 -43.10 -14.55
CA SER A 42 -97.67 -43.80 -14.66
C SER A 42 -97.16 -43.74 -16.11
N GLY A 43 -98.06 -43.89 -17.09
CA GLY A 43 -97.77 -43.75 -18.51
C GLY A 43 -97.34 -42.32 -18.89
N SER A 44 -97.98 -41.30 -18.33
CA SER A 44 -97.56 -39.90 -18.52
C SER A 44 -96.19 -39.66 -17.90
N THR A 45 -95.92 -40.18 -16.70
CA THR A 45 -94.59 -40.07 -16.06
C THR A 45 -93.49 -40.73 -16.90
N VAL A 46 -93.78 -41.87 -17.55
CA VAL A 46 -92.84 -42.50 -18.50
C VAL A 46 -92.69 -41.66 -19.77
N GLY A 47 -93.77 -41.09 -20.32
CA GLY A 47 -93.71 -40.16 -21.46
C GLY A 47 -92.95 -38.87 -21.17
N ASP A 48 -93.08 -38.33 -19.95
CA ASP A 48 -92.33 -37.18 -19.46
C ASP A 48 -90.83 -37.52 -19.33
N LEU A 49 -90.50 -38.69 -18.79
CA LEU A 49 -89.11 -39.18 -18.76
C LEU A 49 -88.55 -39.41 -20.16
N GLN A 50 -89.34 -39.93 -21.09
CA GLN A 50 -88.94 -40.14 -22.49
C GLN A 50 -88.74 -38.80 -23.23
N THR A 51 -89.55 -37.80 -22.89
CA THR A 51 -89.41 -36.41 -23.37
C THR A 51 -88.18 -35.73 -22.78
N GLN A 52 -87.94 -35.86 -21.48
CA GLN A 52 -86.72 -35.36 -20.80
C GLN A 52 -85.45 -36.05 -21.33
N LEU A 53 -85.50 -37.35 -21.61
CA LEU A 53 -84.37 -38.11 -22.16
C LEU A 53 -84.10 -37.74 -23.63
N THR A 54 -85.15 -37.43 -24.41
CA THR A 54 -85.02 -36.84 -25.75
C THR A 54 -84.45 -35.42 -25.67
N THR A 55 -84.87 -34.63 -24.69
CA THR A 55 -84.35 -33.27 -24.44
C THR A 55 -82.88 -33.30 -24.05
N LEU A 56 -82.48 -34.25 -23.20
CA LEU A 56 -81.09 -34.49 -22.83
C LEU A 56 -80.25 -34.97 -24.01
N LYS A 57 -80.79 -35.83 -24.89
CA LYS A 57 -80.12 -36.22 -26.14
C LYS A 57 -79.89 -35.00 -27.04
N THR A 58 -80.92 -34.20 -27.30
CA THR A 58 -80.80 -32.96 -28.09
C THR A 58 -79.82 -31.97 -27.44
N ALA A 59 -79.79 -31.87 -26.11
CA ALA A 59 -78.84 -31.03 -25.39
C ALA A 59 -77.39 -31.54 -25.48
N ALA A 60 -77.18 -32.87 -25.44
CA ALA A 60 -75.87 -33.48 -25.64
C ALA A 60 -75.38 -33.36 -27.09
N GLU A 61 -76.27 -33.51 -28.07
CA GLU A 61 -75.97 -33.26 -29.49
C GLU A 61 -75.66 -31.78 -29.76
N ALA A 62 -76.39 -30.86 -29.12
CA ALA A 62 -76.10 -29.42 -29.17
C ALA A 62 -74.77 -29.05 -28.46
N ALA A 63 -74.45 -29.69 -27.34
CA ALA A 63 -73.18 -29.52 -26.65
C ALA A 63 -72.00 -30.05 -27.48
N GLN A 64 -72.16 -31.20 -28.15
CA GLN A 64 -71.19 -31.73 -29.10
C GLN A 64 -70.99 -30.77 -30.28
N ALA A 65 -72.08 -30.29 -30.89
CA ALA A 65 -72.00 -29.30 -31.96
C ALA A 65 -71.35 -27.98 -31.52
N ALA A 66 -71.56 -27.54 -30.27
CA ALA A 66 -70.89 -26.39 -29.70
C ALA A 66 -69.39 -26.64 -29.43
N ALA A 67 -69.00 -27.85 -29.02
CA ALA A 67 -67.60 -28.24 -28.87
C ALA A 67 -66.88 -28.31 -30.23
N ASP A 68 -67.52 -28.87 -31.26
CA ASP A 68 -66.98 -28.90 -32.63
C ASP A 68 -66.91 -27.49 -33.26
N ALA A 69 -67.88 -26.62 -32.97
CA ALA A 69 -67.84 -25.21 -33.34
C ALA A 69 -66.69 -24.47 -32.61
N ALA A 70 -66.47 -24.73 -31.32
CA ALA A 70 -65.36 -24.16 -30.56
C ALA A 70 -63.99 -24.66 -31.08
N LYS A 71 -63.89 -25.95 -31.45
CA LYS A 71 -62.70 -26.54 -32.07
C LYS A 71 -62.41 -25.95 -33.46
N THR A 72 -63.46 -25.66 -34.23
CA THR A 72 -63.37 -24.96 -35.52
C THR A 72 -62.92 -23.50 -35.31
N ALA A 73 -63.57 -22.77 -34.40
CA ALA A 73 -63.21 -21.40 -34.07
C ALA A 73 -61.79 -21.27 -33.50
N ALA A 74 -61.29 -22.26 -32.75
CA ALA A 74 -59.91 -22.30 -32.29
C ALA A 74 -58.91 -22.52 -33.43
N ALA A 75 -59.25 -23.35 -34.43
CA ALA A 75 -58.44 -23.54 -35.64
C ALA A 75 -58.44 -22.29 -36.55
N GLU A 76 -59.59 -21.62 -36.67
CA GLU A 76 -59.72 -20.34 -37.37
C GLU A 76 -58.96 -19.22 -36.65
N ALA A 77 -59.04 -19.15 -35.32
CA ALA A 77 -58.28 -18.20 -34.50
C ALA A 77 -56.76 -18.43 -34.61
N LYS A 78 -56.30 -19.70 -34.65
CA LYS A 78 -54.90 -20.03 -34.94
C LYS A 78 -54.49 -19.57 -36.34
N THR A 79 -55.32 -19.82 -37.35
CA THR A 79 -55.07 -19.40 -38.74
C THR A 79 -55.04 -17.87 -38.86
N ALA A 80 -55.94 -17.17 -38.17
CA ALA A 80 -55.97 -15.71 -38.09
C ALA A 80 -54.75 -15.14 -37.35
N ALA A 81 -54.27 -15.80 -36.30
CA ALA A 81 -53.04 -15.42 -35.59
C ALA A 81 -51.78 -15.64 -36.46
N GLU A 82 -51.72 -16.71 -37.25
CA GLU A 82 -50.63 -16.96 -38.22
C GLU A 82 -50.67 -15.97 -39.40
N ALA A 83 -51.86 -15.60 -39.87
CA ALA A 83 -52.04 -14.53 -40.86
C ALA A 83 -51.67 -13.14 -40.31
N ALA A 84 -52.08 -12.84 -39.08
CA ALA A 84 -51.73 -11.59 -38.38
C ALA A 84 -50.21 -11.48 -38.15
N LYS A 85 -49.55 -12.57 -37.75
CA LYS A 85 -48.09 -12.63 -37.67
C LYS A 85 -47.45 -12.34 -39.03
N THR A 86 -47.94 -12.96 -40.10
CA THR A 86 -47.40 -12.75 -41.46
C THR A 86 -47.58 -11.30 -41.93
N ALA A 87 -48.72 -10.67 -41.59
CA ALA A 87 -48.97 -9.27 -41.87
C ALA A 87 -48.08 -8.32 -41.03
N GLY A 88 -47.80 -8.66 -39.76
CA GLY A 88 -46.85 -7.93 -38.91
C GLY A 88 -45.41 -8.04 -39.42
N ASP A 89 -44.95 -9.26 -39.75
CA ASP A 89 -43.63 -9.50 -40.34
C ASP A 89 -43.46 -8.70 -41.66
N GLN A 90 -44.50 -8.61 -42.50
CA GLN A 90 -44.50 -7.80 -43.72
C GLN A 90 -44.50 -6.30 -43.41
N ALA A 91 -45.32 -5.83 -42.46
CA ALA A 91 -45.35 -4.43 -42.05
C ALA A 91 -44.00 -3.96 -41.47
N ALA A 92 -43.29 -4.84 -40.75
CA ALA A 92 -41.93 -4.59 -40.26
C ALA A 92 -40.91 -4.50 -41.42
N ALA A 93 -41.03 -5.34 -42.44
CA ALA A 93 -40.20 -5.27 -43.66
C ALA A 93 -40.48 -4.00 -44.49
N ASP A 94 -41.75 -3.61 -44.60
CA ASP A 94 -42.17 -2.39 -45.28
C ASP A 94 -41.70 -1.14 -44.51
N ALA A 95 -41.77 -1.14 -43.17
CA ALA A 95 -41.23 -0.08 -42.32
C ALA A 95 -39.70 0.03 -42.43
N ALA A 96 -38.98 -1.10 -42.50
CA ALA A 96 -37.53 -1.10 -42.75
C ALA A 96 -37.18 -0.53 -44.14
N THR A 97 -37.99 -0.86 -45.15
CA THR A 97 -37.85 -0.32 -46.52
C THR A 97 -38.14 1.18 -46.56
N ALA A 98 -39.19 1.64 -45.87
CA ALA A 98 -39.50 3.07 -45.74
C ALA A 98 -38.40 3.84 -45.00
N LYS A 99 -37.77 3.25 -43.96
CA LYS A 99 -36.62 3.83 -43.26
C LYS A 99 -35.39 3.95 -44.17
N ALA A 100 -35.13 2.96 -45.02
CA ALA A 100 -34.05 3.02 -46.01
C ALA A 100 -34.29 4.13 -47.04
N LEU A 101 -35.51 4.21 -47.61
CA LEU A 101 -35.90 5.27 -48.55
C LEU A 101 -35.86 6.67 -47.92
N ALA A 102 -36.15 6.81 -46.62
CA ALA A 102 -36.06 8.09 -45.91
C ALA A 102 -34.61 8.57 -45.74
N GLU A 103 -33.66 7.67 -45.43
CA GLU A 103 -32.24 8.03 -45.38
C GLU A 103 -31.65 8.26 -46.79
N GLU A 104 -32.13 7.55 -47.82
CA GLU A 104 -31.77 7.81 -49.22
C GLU A 104 -32.29 9.18 -49.71
N ALA A 105 -33.51 9.57 -49.34
CA ALA A 105 -34.07 10.90 -49.61
C ALA A 105 -33.29 12.01 -48.88
N LYS A 106 -32.80 11.76 -47.67
CA LYS A 106 -31.96 12.67 -46.88
C LYS A 106 -30.55 12.81 -47.47
N ALA A 107 -29.99 11.74 -48.01
CA ALA A 107 -28.75 11.78 -48.80
C ALA A 107 -28.96 12.58 -50.10
N ALA A 108 -30.06 12.36 -50.84
CA ALA A 108 -30.40 13.12 -52.03
C ALA A 108 -30.63 14.62 -51.73
N ALA A 109 -31.30 14.97 -50.64
CA ALA A 109 -31.46 16.36 -50.20
C ALA A 109 -30.12 17.01 -49.80
N SER A 110 -29.22 16.25 -49.19
CA SER A 110 -27.87 16.72 -48.85
C SER A 110 -27.00 16.92 -50.09
N GLN A 111 -27.10 16.03 -51.08
CA GLN A 111 -26.42 16.15 -52.36
C GLN A 111 -26.96 17.33 -53.17
N ALA A 112 -28.28 17.51 -53.26
CA ALA A 112 -28.90 18.65 -53.92
C ALA A 112 -28.47 20.00 -53.28
N LYS A 113 -28.28 20.02 -51.96
CA LYS A 113 -27.73 21.19 -51.25
C LYS A 113 -26.24 21.40 -51.57
N ALA A 114 -25.44 20.34 -51.67
CA ALA A 114 -24.03 20.43 -52.06
C ALA A 114 -23.88 20.90 -53.51
N ASP A 115 -24.70 20.38 -54.44
CA ASP A 115 -24.72 20.77 -55.85
C ASP A 115 -25.15 22.24 -56.02
N ALA A 116 -26.17 22.69 -55.27
CA ALA A 116 -26.58 24.09 -55.25
C ALA A 116 -25.47 25.03 -54.72
N ILE A 117 -24.71 24.60 -53.69
CA ILE A 117 -23.55 25.35 -53.18
C ILE A 117 -22.41 25.36 -54.20
N ALA A 118 -22.13 24.24 -54.87
CA ALA A 118 -21.10 24.15 -55.89
C ALA A 118 -21.42 25.02 -57.13
N GLU A 119 -22.69 25.10 -57.52
CA GLU A 119 -23.15 25.96 -58.61
C GLU A 119 -23.15 27.44 -58.20
N ALA A 120 -23.55 27.77 -56.97
CA ALA A 120 -23.39 29.12 -56.42
C ALA A 120 -21.91 29.54 -56.38
N ALA A 121 -21.00 28.64 -55.99
CA ALA A 121 -19.56 28.90 -55.97
C ALA A 121 -18.99 29.14 -57.38
N LYS A 122 -19.43 28.38 -58.40
CA LYS A 122 -19.08 28.67 -59.81
C LYS A 122 -19.58 30.04 -60.26
N GLN A 123 -20.80 30.42 -59.90
CA GLN A 123 -21.36 31.71 -60.30
C GLN A 123 -20.63 32.87 -59.60
N VAL A 124 -20.25 32.72 -58.32
CA VAL A 124 -19.39 33.67 -57.60
C VAL A 124 -18.01 33.78 -58.24
N GLU A 125 -17.37 32.68 -58.64
CA GLU A 125 -16.07 32.73 -59.32
C GLU A 125 -16.16 33.35 -60.72
N ALA A 126 -17.23 33.06 -61.48
CA ALA A 126 -17.49 33.71 -62.76
C ALA A 126 -17.72 35.23 -62.60
N LEU A 127 -18.47 35.65 -61.57
CA LEU A 127 -18.61 37.06 -61.20
C LEU A 127 -17.28 37.68 -60.78
N ARG A 128 -16.45 36.97 -60.01
CA ARG A 128 -15.10 37.42 -59.61
C ARG A 128 -14.20 37.66 -60.83
N VAL A 129 -14.18 36.73 -61.79
CA VAL A 129 -13.42 36.88 -63.05
C VAL A 129 -13.95 38.04 -63.90
N SER A 130 -15.27 38.25 -63.93
CA SER A 130 -15.89 39.39 -64.61
C SER A 130 -15.59 40.73 -63.93
N LEU A 131 -15.60 40.78 -62.60
CA LEU A 131 -15.21 41.95 -61.80
C LEU A 131 -13.73 42.29 -62.00
N GLN A 132 -12.85 41.29 -62.00
CA GLN A 132 -11.42 41.48 -62.27
C GLN A 132 -11.21 42.06 -63.69
N SER A 133 -11.89 41.50 -64.70
CA SER A 133 -11.84 42.01 -66.08
C SER A 133 -12.35 43.46 -66.21
N ALA A 134 -13.35 43.85 -65.41
CA ALA A 134 -13.88 45.21 -65.40
C ALA A 134 -12.95 46.22 -64.69
N ILE A 135 -12.30 45.79 -63.59
CA ILE A 135 -11.30 46.58 -62.87
C ILE A 135 -10.09 46.86 -63.76
N ASP A 136 -9.61 45.86 -64.51
CA ASP A 136 -8.43 45.97 -65.37
C ASP A 136 -8.65 46.90 -66.59
N GLN A 137 -9.90 47.29 -66.92
CA GLN A 137 -10.24 48.14 -68.07
C GLN A 137 -10.48 49.64 -67.75
N LYS A 138 -10.34 50.10 -66.49
CA LYS A 138 -10.56 51.51 -66.07
C LYS A 138 -11.90 52.13 -66.53
N VAL A 139 -13.01 51.71 -65.92
CA VAL A 139 -14.36 52.20 -66.30
C VAL A 139 -15.08 52.95 -65.17
N ASP A 140 -15.97 53.83 -65.60
CA ASP A 140 -16.75 54.86 -64.89
C ASP A 140 -17.52 54.40 -63.62
N LEU A 141 -17.62 55.31 -62.64
CA LEU A 141 -18.31 55.12 -61.35
C LEU A 141 -19.78 54.70 -61.53
N THR A 142 -20.43 55.19 -62.58
CA THR A 142 -21.84 54.87 -62.91
C THR A 142 -22.06 53.40 -63.26
N VAL A 143 -21.05 52.70 -63.80
CA VAL A 143 -21.13 51.26 -64.09
C VAL A 143 -20.96 50.44 -62.79
N TYR A 144 -20.11 50.92 -61.87
CA TYR A 144 -19.94 50.30 -60.56
C TYR A 144 -21.22 50.35 -59.72
N GLU A 145 -21.90 51.51 -59.66
CA GLU A 145 -23.18 51.63 -58.95
C GLU A 145 -24.28 50.74 -59.53
N ALA A 146 -24.35 50.61 -60.87
CA ALA A 146 -25.28 49.70 -61.53
C ALA A 146 -25.00 48.22 -61.21
N ALA A 147 -23.73 47.81 -61.20
CA ALA A 147 -23.31 46.45 -60.85
C ALA A 147 -23.59 46.13 -59.37
N VAL A 148 -23.28 47.06 -58.45
CA VAL A 148 -23.57 46.91 -57.01
C VAL A 148 -25.08 46.80 -56.76
N LYS A 149 -25.90 47.56 -57.49
CA LYS A 149 -27.37 47.49 -57.37
C LYS A 149 -27.95 46.17 -57.92
N ALA A 150 -27.39 45.64 -59.00
CA ALA A 150 -27.75 44.31 -59.52
C ALA A 150 -27.33 43.19 -58.56
N LEU A 151 -26.14 43.28 -57.97
CA LEU A 151 -25.68 42.41 -56.89
C LEU A 151 -26.61 42.46 -55.67
N GLY A 152 -27.02 43.65 -55.23
CA GLY A 152 -27.99 43.80 -54.13
C GLY A 152 -29.32 43.09 -54.39
N ALA A 153 -29.88 43.25 -55.61
CA ALA A 153 -31.13 42.57 -55.98
C ALA A 153 -30.97 41.04 -56.11
N GLN A 154 -29.82 40.53 -56.56
CA GLN A 154 -29.54 39.09 -56.56
C GLN A 154 -29.33 38.54 -55.15
N ILE A 155 -28.67 39.30 -54.26
CA ILE A 155 -28.50 38.95 -52.85
C ILE A 155 -29.85 38.93 -52.13
N GLU A 156 -30.71 39.94 -52.28
CA GLU A 156 -32.08 39.91 -51.73
C GLU A 156 -32.88 38.71 -52.27
N GLY A 157 -32.72 38.36 -53.55
CA GLY A 157 -33.36 37.17 -54.14
C GLY A 157 -32.86 35.85 -53.54
N ILE A 158 -31.55 35.74 -53.29
CA ILE A 158 -30.92 34.59 -52.64
C ILE A 158 -31.30 34.51 -51.15
N GLU A 159 -31.30 35.64 -50.43
CA GLU A 159 -31.73 35.72 -49.03
C GLU A 159 -33.21 35.39 -48.88
N THR A 160 -34.07 35.84 -49.80
CA THR A 160 -35.49 35.46 -49.83
C THR A 160 -35.66 33.96 -50.11
N GLY A 161 -34.86 33.40 -51.03
CA GLY A 161 -34.82 31.97 -51.32
C GLY A 161 -34.35 31.12 -50.13
N LEU A 162 -33.29 31.54 -49.42
CA LEU A 162 -32.81 30.89 -48.21
C LEU A 162 -33.81 31.04 -47.05
N SER A 163 -34.43 32.20 -46.88
CA SER A 163 -35.43 32.47 -45.84
C SER A 163 -36.62 31.51 -45.97
N ASN A 164 -37.10 31.30 -47.20
CA ASN A 164 -38.13 30.31 -47.51
C ASN A 164 -37.67 28.87 -47.22
N LEU A 165 -36.40 28.50 -47.47
CA LEU A 165 -35.84 27.20 -47.09
C LEU A 165 -35.76 26.98 -45.57
N THR A 166 -35.56 28.04 -44.77
CA THR A 166 -35.58 27.95 -43.30
C THR A 166 -36.98 27.88 -42.69
N ASN A 167 -38.00 28.43 -43.34
CA ASN A 167 -39.35 28.60 -42.77
C ASN A 167 -40.50 27.88 -43.49
N GLY A 168 -40.26 27.16 -44.59
CA GLY A 168 -41.30 26.37 -45.27
C GLY A 168 -40.76 25.10 -45.93
N ALA A 169 -41.53 24.01 -45.87
CA ALA A 169 -41.24 22.69 -46.44
C ALA A 169 -40.03 21.93 -45.86
N VAL A 170 -38.81 22.49 -45.76
CA VAL A 170 -37.62 21.70 -45.33
C VAL A 170 -37.60 21.47 -43.83
N LYS A 171 -37.91 22.49 -43.02
CA LYS A 171 -38.03 22.34 -41.56
C LYS A 171 -39.20 21.42 -41.19
N GLU A 172 -40.35 21.62 -41.83
CA GLU A 172 -41.55 20.80 -41.67
C GLU A 172 -41.29 19.34 -42.09
N ASN A 173 -40.64 19.08 -43.22
CA ASN A 173 -40.25 17.71 -43.59
C ASN A 173 -39.21 17.12 -42.63
N THR A 174 -38.29 17.90 -42.07
CA THR A 174 -37.29 17.38 -41.12
C THR A 174 -37.93 16.99 -39.79
N GLU A 175 -38.84 17.83 -39.26
CA GLU A 175 -39.60 17.54 -38.05
C GLU A 175 -40.63 16.41 -38.30
N ALA A 176 -41.26 16.33 -39.48
CA ALA A 176 -42.16 15.24 -39.86
C ALA A 176 -41.42 13.91 -40.05
N ILE A 177 -40.24 13.89 -40.69
CA ILE A 177 -39.41 12.68 -40.82
C ILE A 177 -38.95 12.21 -39.44
N LYS A 178 -38.54 13.12 -38.56
CA LYS A 178 -38.16 12.74 -37.19
C LYS A 178 -39.36 12.18 -36.41
N THR A 179 -40.51 12.86 -36.47
CA THR A 179 -41.76 12.39 -35.82
C THR A 179 -42.19 11.03 -36.38
N ALA A 180 -42.01 10.78 -37.68
CA ALA A 180 -42.25 9.48 -38.30
C ALA A 180 -41.24 8.41 -37.85
N GLN A 181 -39.96 8.75 -37.69
CA GLN A 181 -38.93 7.84 -37.15
C GLN A 181 -39.23 7.46 -35.69
N ASP A 182 -39.55 8.42 -34.83
CA ASP A 182 -39.91 8.20 -33.42
C ASP A 182 -41.21 7.38 -33.30
N ALA A 183 -42.21 7.62 -34.18
CA ALA A 183 -43.43 6.82 -34.27
C ALA A 183 -43.18 5.39 -34.77
N ILE A 184 -42.29 5.20 -35.75
CA ILE A 184 -41.89 3.87 -36.25
C ILE A 184 -41.15 3.08 -35.15
N GLU A 185 -40.28 3.71 -34.36
CA GLU A 185 -39.58 3.05 -33.25
C GLU A 185 -40.54 2.67 -32.11
N THR A 186 -41.55 3.52 -31.84
CA THR A 186 -42.66 3.21 -30.94
C THR A 186 -43.49 2.02 -31.45
N LEU A 187 -43.81 1.99 -32.75
CA LEU A 187 -44.56 0.89 -33.38
C LEU A 187 -43.77 -0.44 -33.40
N ILE A 188 -42.45 -0.41 -33.66
CA ILE A 188 -41.58 -1.60 -33.56
C ILE A 188 -41.54 -2.14 -32.12
N THR A 189 -41.57 -1.25 -31.12
CA THR A 189 -41.60 -1.65 -29.71
C THR A 189 -42.96 -2.24 -29.34
N ALA A 190 -44.06 -1.66 -29.82
CA ALA A 190 -45.42 -2.18 -29.64
C ALA A 190 -45.63 -3.53 -30.35
N ASP A 191 -45.11 -3.70 -31.57
CA ASP A 191 -45.15 -4.96 -32.32
C ASP A 191 -44.44 -6.09 -31.56
N LYS A 192 -43.32 -5.80 -30.91
CA LYS A 192 -42.59 -6.77 -30.09
C LYS A 192 -43.32 -7.18 -28.81
N ASP A 193 -44.07 -6.26 -28.20
CA ASP A 193 -44.96 -6.57 -27.07
C ASP A 193 -46.18 -7.38 -27.54
N LEU A 194 -46.76 -7.01 -28.69
CA LEU A 194 -47.85 -7.75 -29.33
C LEU A 194 -47.45 -9.18 -29.71
N GLN A 195 -46.21 -9.39 -30.18
CA GLN A 195 -45.65 -10.71 -30.47
C GLN A 195 -45.56 -11.58 -29.20
N THR A 196 -45.20 -10.96 -28.07
CA THR A 196 -45.14 -11.62 -26.76
C THR A 196 -46.54 -12.00 -26.27
N GLN A 197 -47.53 -11.13 -26.48
CA GLN A 197 -48.94 -11.43 -26.20
C GLN A 197 -49.50 -12.53 -27.14
N LEU A 198 -49.10 -12.54 -28.42
CA LEU A 198 -49.53 -13.54 -29.42
C LEU A 198 -49.02 -14.94 -29.07
N ASP A 199 -47.77 -15.07 -28.62
CA ASP A 199 -47.21 -16.35 -28.21
C ASP A 199 -47.81 -16.85 -26.88
N ALA A 200 -48.17 -15.95 -25.97
CA ALA A 200 -48.97 -16.30 -24.78
C ALA A 200 -50.39 -16.79 -25.16
N LEU A 201 -51.03 -16.18 -26.17
CA LEU A 201 -52.32 -16.64 -26.70
C LEU A 201 -52.24 -18.01 -27.39
N LYS A 202 -51.13 -18.34 -28.07
CA LYS A 202 -50.93 -19.69 -28.65
C LYS A 202 -50.85 -20.76 -27.57
N LEU A 203 -50.10 -20.51 -26.49
CA LEU A 203 -50.02 -21.40 -25.33
C LEU A 203 -51.41 -21.59 -24.68
N TYR A 204 -52.19 -20.52 -24.57
CA TYR A 204 -53.57 -20.60 -24.07
C TYR A 204 -54.48 -21.42 -25.02
N ALA A 205 -54.37 -21.22 -26.33
CA ALA A 205 -55.15 -21.96 -27.33
C ALA A 205 -54.80 -23.46 -27.37
N GLU A 206 -53.53 -23.83 -27.17
CA GLU A 206 -53.09 -25.22 -27.07
C GLU A 206 -53.61 -25.89 -25.78
N GLY A 207 -53.56 -25.20 -24.63
CA GLY A 207 -54.14 -25.70 -23.38
C GLY A 207 -55.67 -25.84 -23.43
N VAL A 208 -56.38 -24.90 -24.07
CA VAL A 208 -57.84 -25.00 -24.29
C VAL A 208 -58.17 -26.18 -25.22
N LYS A 209 -57.31 -26.47 -26.20
CA LYS A 209 -57.50 -27.62 -27.10
C LYS A 209 -57.37 -28.96 -26.37
N GLU A 210 -56.39 -29.14 -25.48
CA GLU A 210 -56.27 -30.38 -24.69
C GLU A 210 -57.51 -30.62 -23.81
N VAL A 211 -58.04 -29.56 -23.18
CA VAL A 211 -59.28 -29.65 -22.38
C VAL A 211 -60.51 -29.94 -23.25
N ALA A 212 -60.59 -29.35 -24.45
CA ALA A 212 -61.69 -29.61 -25.39
C ALA A 212 -61.65 -31.04 -25.95
N ASP A 213 -60.46 -31.57 -26.28
CA ASP A 213 -60.28 -32.93 -26.78
C ASP A 213 -60.56 -33.97 -25.67
N ALA A 214 -60.22 -33.70 -24.41
CA ALA A 214 -60.58 -34.54 -23.26
C ALA A 214 -62.10 -34.57 -23.00
N ASN A 215 -62.75 -33.40 -22.96
CA ASN A 215 -64.20 -33.31 -22.76
C ASN A 215 -65.01 -34.00 -23.88
N ALA A 216 -64.47 -34.06 -25.10
CA ALA A 216 -65.13 -34.75 -26.22
C ALA A 216 -65.19 -36.28 -26.04
N GLU A 217 -64.17 -36.90 -25.42
CA GLU A 217 -64.22 -38.34 -25.09
C GLU A 217 -65.22 -38.62 -23.96
N ASP A 218 -65.24 -37.79 -22.92
CA ASP A 218 -66.19 -37.92 -21.79
C ASP A 218 -67.65 -37.70 -22.22
N ILE A 219 -67.93 -36.72 -23.09
CA ILE A 219 -69.26 -36.48 -23.65
C ILE A 219 -69.72 -37.67 -24.51
N LYS A 220 -68.82 -38.25 -25.32
CA LYS A 220 -69.14 -39.43 -26.12
C LYS A 220 -69.47 -40.65 -25.25
N ALA A 221 -68.70 -40.88 -24.18
CA ALA A 221 -69.00 -41.94 -23.22
C ALA A 221 -70.35 -41.73 -22.52
N ALA A 222 -70.73 -40.48 -22.22
CA ALA A 222 -72.05 -40.13 -21.69
C ALA A 222 -73.18 -40.36 -22.71
N GLN A 223 -72.97 -40.06 -24.00
CA GLN A 223 -73.95 -40.32 -25.07
C GLN A 223 -74.19 -41.83 -25.24
N GLU A 224 -73.14 -42.64 -25.29
CA GLU A 224 -73.25 -44.11 -25.39
C GLU A 224 -74.01 -44.72 -24.19
N ALA A 225 -73.80 -44.18 -22.98
CA ALA A 225 -74.55 -44.57 -21.77
C ALA A 225 -76.03 -44.15 -21.80
N ILE A 226 -76.35 -42.99 -22.40
CA ILE A 226 -77.73 -42.51 -22.58
C ILE A 226 -78.48 -43.35 -23.61
N GLU A 227 -77.86 -43.76 -24.72
CA GLU A 227 -78.50 -44.65 -25.70
C GLU A 227 -78.79 -46.04 -25.11
N ALA A 228 -77.87 -46.59 -24.30
CA ALA A 228 -78.11 -47.84 -23.58
C ALA A 228 -79.32 -47.75 -22.62
N ALA A 229 -79.51 -46.61 -21.95
CA ALA A 229 -80.68 -46.36 -21.10
C ALA A 229 -81.98 -46.14 -21.90
N GLN A 230 -81.90 -45.53 -23.09
CA GLN A 230 -83.05 -45.40 -24.01
C GLN A 230 -83.57 -46.78 -24.46
N ASP A 231 -82.68 -47.72 -24.78
CA ASP A 231 -83.06 -49.07 -25.21
C ASP A 231 -83.70 -49.90 -24.08
N GLU A 232 -83.24 -49.82 -22.82
CA GLU A 232 -83.90 -50.49 -21.70
C GLU A 232 -85.31 -49.91 -21.42
N ILE A 233 -85.47 -48.59 -21.44
CA ILE A 233 -86.77 -47.94 -21.22
C ILE A 233 -87.76 -48.30 -22.34
N LYS A 234 -87.30 -48.32 -23.59
CA LYS A 234 -88.12 -48.75 -24.74
C LYS A 234 -88.59 -50.19 -24.60
N LYS A 235 -87.71 -51.09 -24.17
CA LYS A 235 -88.03 -52.51 -23.95
C LYS A 235 -89.12 -52.72 -22.88
N LEU A 236 -89.05 -51.97 -21.79
CA LEU A 236 -90.09 -51.97 -20.74
C LEU A 236 -91.41 -51.35 -21.23
N TRP A 237 -91.35 -50.33 -22.09
CA TRP A 237 -92.54 -49.71 -22.69
C TRP A 237 -93.25 -50.66 -23.67
N ASP A 238 -92.48 -51.42 -24.45
CA ASP A 238 -92.97 -52.46 -25.37
C ASP A 238 -93.60 -53.65 -24.59
N GLU A 239 -93.05 -54.03 -23.42
CA GLU A 239 -93.67 -55.05 -22.55
C GLU A 239 -95.04 -54.62 -21.96
N ILE A 240 -95.25 -53.32 -21.77
CA ILE A 240 -96.52 -52.76 -21.23
C ILE A 240 -97.58 -52.59 -22.34
N ASN A 241 -97.16 -52.19 -23.55
CA ASN A 241 -98.06 -51.82 -24.65
C ASN A 241 -98.17 -52.87 -25.79
N GLY A 242 -97.34 -53.92 -25.79
CA GLY A 242 -97.33 -54.95 -26.84
C GLY A 242 -98.52 -55.93 -26.81
N GLU A 243 -98.64 -56.75 -27.86
CA GLU A 243 -99.69 -57.79 -27.96
C GLU A 243 -99.60 -58.81 -26.80
N GLY A 244 -100.73 -59.05 -26.14
CA GLY A 244 -100.80 -59.83 -24.90
C GLY A 244 -100.40 -59.07 -23.62
N GLY A 245 -99.92 -57.83 -23.76
CA GLY A 245 -99.62 -56.93 -22.65
C GLY A 245 -100.87 -56.39 -21.93
N LEU A 246 -100.64 -55.74 -20.79
CA LEU A 246 -101.69 -55.36 -19.83
C LEU A 246 -102.80 -54.48 -20.45
N LYS A 247 -102.45 -53.66 -21.45
CA LYS A 247 -103.38 -52.75 -22.14
C LYS A 247 -104.32 -53.46 -23.13
N ALA A 248 -103.89 -54.56 -23.74
CA ALA A 248 -104.68 -55.33 -24.70
C ALA A 248 -105.82 -56.11 -24.01
N LEU A 249 -105.51 -56.74 -22.87
CA LEU A 249 -106.49 -57.49 -22.05
C LEU A 249 -107.65 -56.64 -21.52
N ILE A 250 -107.43 -55.33 -21.34
CA ILE A 250 -108.46 -54.37 -20.94
C ILE A 250 -109.32 -53.96 -22.16
N GLY A 251 -108.74 -53.91 -23.36
CA GLY A 251 -109.44 -53.61 -24.61
C GLY A 251 -110.42 -54.70 -25.05
N GLU A 252 -110.03 -55.98 -24.99
CA GLU A 252 -110.89 -57.09 -25.43
C GLU A 252 -112.23 -57.16 -24.67
N ASN A 253 -112.20 -56.92 -23.36
CA ASN A 253 -113.40 -56.89 -22.51
C ASN A 253 -114.33 -55.70 -22.84
N LYS A 254 -113.79 -54.60 -23.39
CA LYS A 254 -114.58 -53.45 -23.85
C LYS A 254 -115.28 -53.74 -25.17
N SER A 255 -114.59 -54.37 -26.13
CA SER A 255 -115.16 -54.65 -27.46
C SER A 255 -116.25 -55.73 -27.48
N ALA A 256 -116.36 -56.57 -26.46
CA ALA A 256 -117.53 -57.45 -26.27
C ALA A 256 -118.85 -56.67 -26.10
N ILE A 257 -118.79 -55.44 -25.58
CA ILE A 257 -119.96 -54.58 -25.33
C ILE A 257 -120.39 -53.84 -26.62
N GLU A 258 -119.45 -53.63 -27.55
CA GLU A 258 -119.69 -52.96 -28.83
C GLU A 258 -120.50 -53.82 -29.83
N VAL A 259 -120.60 -55.15 -29.63
CA VAL A 259 -121.33 -56.07 -30.52
C VAL A 259 -122.86 -55.80 -30.60
N LEU A 260 -123.42 -54.99 -29.69
CA LEU A 260 -124.82 -54.53 -29.77
C LEU A 260 -125.05 -53.38 -30.77
N GLN A 261 -124.00 -52.84 -31.42
CA GLN A 261 -124.05 -51.84 -32.49
C GLN A 261 -124.70 -52.39 -33.79
N LYS A 262 -126.03 -52.40 -33.91
CA LYS A 262 -126.68 -52.89 -35.16
C LYS A 262 -127.97 -52.19 -35.63
N SER A 263 -128.20 -50.90 -35.29
CA SER A 263 -129.45 -50.22 -35.68
C SER A 263 -129.37 -48.78 -36.24
N THR A 264 -128.23 -48.09 -36.24
CA THR A 264 -128.20 -46.62 -36.44
C THR A 264 -127.21 -46.16 -37.53
N ALA A 265 -127.54 -46.48 -38.79
CA ALA A 265 -126.81 -46.00 -39.97
C ALA A 265 -127.19 -44.58 -40.43
N GLN A 266 -128.09 -43.89 -39.71
CA GLN A 266 -128.52 -42.51 -40.00
C GLN A 266 -127.77 -41.48 -39.16
N ASP A 267 -127.42 -41.80 -37.90
CA ASP A 267 -126.70 -40.90 -37.00
C ASP A 267 -125.26 -40.61 -37.48
N ILE A 268 -124.71 -41.46 -38.34
CA ILE A 268 -123.32 -41.38 -38.84
C ILE A 268 -123.13 -40.18 -39.78
N ALA A 269 -124.15 -39.81 -40.57
CA ALA A 269 -124.09 -38.62 -41.42
C ALA A 269 -124.15 -37.32 -40.59
N ASP A 270 -125.04 -37.26 -39.59
CA ASP A 270 -125.16 -36.12 -38.67
C ASP A 270 -123.96 -36.01 -37.71
N LEU A 271 -123.15 -37.07 -37.59
CA LEU A 271 -121.87 -37.08 -36.88
C LEU A 271 -120.71 -36.57 -37.73
N GLU A 272 -120.64 -36.83 -39.04
CA GLU A 272 -119.56 -36.28 -39.90
C GLU A 272 -119.59 -34.74 -39.95
N ASP A 273 -120.78 -34.14 -40.07
CA ASP A 273 -120.94 -32.68 -40.06
C ASP A 273 -120.58 -32.10 -38.68
N LYS A 274 -121.07 -32.69 -37.57
CA LYS A 274 -120.72 -32.25 -36.21
C LYS A 274 -119.26 -32.46 -35.84
N ILE A 275 -118.63 -33.53 -36.31
CA ILE A 275 -117.20 -33.79 -36.12
C ILE A 275 -116.39 -32.75 -36.89
N THR A 276 -116.88 -32.25 -38.03
CA THR A 276 -116.24 -31.15 -38.78
C THR A 276 -116.39 -29.82 -38.06
N ASP A 277 -117.59 -29.50 -37.56
CA ASP A 277 -117.84 -28.28 -36.77
C ASP A 277 -117.05 -28.28 -35.44
N GLU A 278 -117.02 -29.40 -34.71
CA GLU A 278 -116.17 -29.57 -33.51
C GLU A 278 -114.69 -29.60 -33.87
N LEU A 279 -114.27 -30.10 -35.04
CA LEU A 279 -112.87 -29.98 -35.49
C LEU A 279 -112.47 -28.54 -35.77
N ASP A 280 -113.38 -27.70 -36.26
CA ASP A 280 -113.12 -26.28 -36.48
C ASP A 280 -113.26 -25.46 -35.19
N ALA A 281 -114.13 -25.85 -34.25
CA ALA A 281 -114.15 -25.33 -32.89
C ALA A 281 -112.86 -25.69 -32.14
N ILE A 282 -112.47 -26.97 -32.11
CA ILE A 282 -111.22 -27.46 -31.51
C ILE A 282 -110.00 -26.89 -32.25
N LYS A 283 -110.03 -26.61 -33.56
CA LYS A 283 -108.94 -25.84 -34.22
C LYS A 283 -108.88 -24.40 -33.73
N ASN A 284 -110.02 -23.76 -33.47
CA ASN A 284 -110.04 -22.39 -32.93
C ASN A 284 -109.60 -22.39 -31.45
N ASP A 285 -110.07 -23.32 -30.63
CA ASP A 285 -109.60 -23.50 -29.25
C ASP A 285 -108.12 -23.92 -29.21
N ILE A 286 -107.63 -24.76 -30.13
CA ILE A 286 -106.19 -25.05 -30.27
C ILE A 286 -105.44 -23.83 -30.77
N LYS A 287 -106.03 -22.95 -31.58
CA LYS A 287 -105.41 -21.70 -32.06
C LYS A 287 -105.37 -20.63 -30.96
N ASP A 288 -106.38 -20.59 -30.10
CA ASP A 288 -106.44 -19.72 -28.93
C ASP A 288 -105.56 -20.28 -27.81
N VAL A 289 -105.52 -21.59 -27.57
CA VAL A 289 -104.54 -22.26 -26.70
C VAL A 289 -103.12 -22.19 -27.31
N GLN A 290 -102.94 -22.16 -28.62
CA GLN A 290 -101.65 -21.82 -29.25
C GLN A 290 -101.32 -20.34 -29.07
N SER A 291 -102.30 -19.45 -29.03
CA SER A 291 -102.12 -18.03 -28.71
C SER A 291 -101.78 -17.83 -27.24
N ASP A 292 -102.38 -18.59 -26.33
CA ASP A 292 -102.10 -18.60 -24.90
C ASP A 292 -100.79 -19.29 -24.59
N ILE A 293 -100.45 -20.42 -25.23
CA ILE A 293 -99.12 -21.03 -25.17
C ILE A 293 -98.10 -20.07 -25.77
N LYS A 294 -98.40 -19.35 -26.85
CA LYS A 294 -97.50 -18.32 -27.40
C LYS A 294 -97.37 -17.13 -26.45
N THR A 295 -98.42 -16.77 -25.71
CA THR A 295 -98.42 -15.70 -24.70
C THR A 295 -97.66 -16.12 -23.44
N ILE A 296 -97.88 -17.33 -22.93
CA ILE A 296 -97.18 -17.94 -21.79
C ILE A 296 -95.72 -18.21 -22.16
N ASN A 297 -95.42 -18.70 -23.37
CA ASN A 297 -94.06 -18.87 -23.84
C ASN A 297 -93.38 -17.50 -24.07
N THR A 298 -94.11 -16.47 -24.49
CA THR A 298 -93.61 -15.07 -24.48
C THR A 298 -93.37 -14.60 -23.04
N GLN A 299 -94.25 -14.91 -22.08
CA GLN A 299 -94.04 -14.59 -20.66
C GLN A 299 -92.86 -15.36 -20.06
N ILE A 300 -92.62 -16.62 -20.46
CA ILE A 300 -91.46 -17.42 -20.04
C ILE A 300 -90.17 -16.91 -20.69
N ILE A 301 -90.21 -16.51 -21.96
CA ILE A 301 -89.10 -15.82 -22.64
C ILE A 301 -88.79 -14.51 -21.93
N ASN A 302 -89.80 -13.72 -21.56
CA ASN A 302 -89.63 -12.48 -20.81
C ASN A 302 -89.09 -12.76 -19.39
N ILE A 303 -89.65 -13.71 -18.64
CA ILE A 303 -89.16 -14.10 -17.30
C ILE A 303 -87.72 -14.64 -17.37
N ASN A 304 -87.35 -15.39 -18.42
CA ASN A 304 -85.98 -15.84 -18.62
C ASN A 304 -85.03 -14.69 -18.99
N ALA A 305 -85.51 -13.69 -19.75
CA ALA A 305 -84.77 -12.47 -20.04
C ALA A 305 -84.62 -11.59 -18.78
N ASP A 306 -85.66 -11.48 -17.94
CA ASP A 306 -85.65 -10.79 -16.66
C ASP A 306 -84.71 -11.49 -15.67
N LEU A 307 -84.69 -12.82 -15.63
CA LEU A 307 -83.80 -13.63 -14.78
C LEU A 307 -82.34 -13.54 -15.24
N ALA A 308 -82.10 -13.53 -16.56
CA ALA A 308 -80.77 -13.28 -17.12
C ALA A 308 -80.28 -11.86 -16.79
N SER A 309 -81.16 -10.86 -16.92
CA SER A 309 -80.88 -9.46 -16.56
C SER A 309 -80.59 -9.32 -15.06
N LEU A 310 -81.36 -10.00 -14.19
CA LEU A 310 -81.11 -10.05 -12.76
C LEU A 310 -79.77 -10.72 -12.41
N HIS A 311 -79.40 -11.79 -13.10
CA HIS A 311 -78.10 -12.44 -12.90
C HIS A 311 -76.93 -11.54 -13.33
N THR A 312 -77.06 -10.86 -14.46
CA THR A 312 -76.10 -9.83 -14.90
C THR A 312 -75.99 -8.71 -13.86
N LEU A 313 -77.12 -8.20 -13.36
CA LEU A 313 -77.14 -7.16 -12.33
C LEU A 313 -76.48 -7.64 -11.03
N MET A 314 -76.76 -8.85 -10.56
CA MET A 314 -76.16 -9.43 -9.35
C MET A 314 -74.64 -9.65 -9.43
N THR A 315 -74.10 -9.88 -10.63
CA THR A 315 -72.67 -10.14 -10.84
C THR A 315 -71.86 -8.89 -11.21
N CYS A 316 -72.49 -7.91 -11.87
CA CYS A 316 -71.86 -6.67 -12.31
C CYS A 316 -72.05 -5.47 -11.37
N ARG A 317 -72.97 -5.51 -10.39
CA ARG A 317 -73.24 -4.40 -9.46
C ARG A 317 -72.23 -4.32 -8.33
N LEU A 318 -71.62 -3.15 -8.16
CA LEU A 318 -70.86 -2.79 -6.96
C LEU A 318 -71.83 -2.63 -5.77
N THR A 319 -71.51 -3.24 -4.63
CA THR A 319 -72.35 -3.19 -3.42
C THR A 319 -71.73 -2.43 -2.26
N SER A 320 -70.40 -2.38 -2.18
CA SER A 320 -69.70 -1.56 -1.18
C SER A 320 -68.29 -1.15 -1.61
N ILE A 321 -67.83 -0.01 -1.07
CA ILE A 321 -66.46 0.50 -1.18
C ILE A 321 -65.93 0.71 0.25
N THR A 322 -64.70 0.32 0.53
CA THR A 322 -64.06 0.52 1.85
C THR A 322 -62.64 1.07 1.65
N PHE A 323 -62.24 2.05 2.44
CA PHE A 323 -60.89 2.62 2.34
C PHE A 323 -59.84 1.67 2.91
N ALA A 324 -58.65 1.66 2.30
CA ALA A 324 -57.46 0.98 2.78
C ALA A 324 -56.41 2.05 3.13
N PRO A 325 -56.26 2.40 4.43
CA PRO A 325 -55.41 3.52 4.85
C PRO A 325 -53.91 3.20 4.81
N ASP A 326 -53.15 3.96 4.02
CA ASP A 326 -51.68 4.00 4.10
C ASP A 326 -51.17 4.81 5.31
N TYR A 327 -51.99 5.75 5.81
CA TYR A 327 -51.64 6.64 6.92
C TYR A 327 -52.77 6.74 7.96
N ILE A 328 -52.36 6.81 9.22
CA ILE A 328 -53.24 7.10 10.37
C ILE A 328 -52.59 8.27 11.12
N VAL A 329 -53.32 9.38 11.26
CA VAL A 329 -52.87 10.60 11.96
C VAL A 329 -53.75 10.78 13.19
N ASP A 330 -53.13 10.82 14.37
CA ASP A 330 -53.80 10.94 15.68
C ASP A 330 -54.97 9.94 15.90
N GLY A 331 -54.85 8.75 15.31
CA GLY A 331 -55.85 7.68 15.38
C GLY A 331 -56.95 7.75 14.31
N VAL A 332 -56.90 8.69 13.37
CA VAL A 332 -57.85 8.84 12.26
C VAL A 332 -57.20 8.46 10.93
N GLU A 333 -57.90 7.66 10.13
CA GLU A 333 -57.47 7.27 8.78
C GLU A 333 -57.35 8.48 7.86
N ALA A 334 -56.22 8.61 7.16
CA ALA A 334 -55.85 9.82 6.44
C ALA A 334 -55.24 9.54 5.06
N ILE A 335 -55.52 10.43 4.11
CA ILE A 335 -54.77 10.56 2.86
C ILE A 335 -53.79 11.72 3.02
N LYS A 336 -52.49 11.45 2.89
CA LYS A 336 -51.43 12.45 2.99
C LYS A 336 -51.22 13.15 1.64
N PHE A 337 -51.28 14.48 1.63
CA PHE A 337 -50.94 15.32 0.49
C PHE A 337 -49.70 16.18 0.79
N ASN A 338 -48.66 16.09 -0.05
CA ASN A 338 -47.49 16.96 0.06
C ASN A 338 -47.70 18.17 -0.86
N SER A 339 -47.80 19.38 -0.30
CA SER A 339 -48.19 20.59 -1.03
C SER A 339 -47.22 21.75 -0.84
N LEU A 340 -47.17 22.66 -1.82
CA LEU A 340 -46.39 23.90 -1.77
C LEU A 340 -47.33 25.11 -1.96
N LYS A 341 -47.40 26.01 -0.99
CA LYS A 341 -48.13 27.30 -1.08
C LYS A 341 -47.19 28.47 -1.38
N TYR A 342 -47.59 29.33 -2.31
CA TYR A 342 -46.77 30.46 -2.77
C TYR A 342 -47.64 31.63 -3.26
N ALA A 343 -47.00 32.74 -3.59
CA ALA A 343 -47.56 33.77 -4.46
C ALA A 343 -46.46 34.22 -5.42
N ALA A 344 -46.86 34.66 -6.62
CA ALA A 344 -45.94 35.07 -7.67
C ALA A 344 -44.97 36.17 -7.18
N MET A 345 -43.66 35.95 -7.32
CA MET A 345 -42.66 36.98 -7.09
C MET A 345 -42.80 38.11 -8.11
N ALA A 346 -42.57 39.35 -7.67
CA ALA A 346 -42.58 40.50 -8.58
C ALA A 346 -41.42 40.43 -9.59
N ALA A 347 -41.59 41.11 -10.73
CA ALA A 347 -40.59 41.17 -11.80
C ALA A 347 -39.26 41.83 -11.38
N ASN A 348 -39.30 42.69 -10.35
CA ASN A 348 -38.10 43.30 -9.76
C ASN A 348 -37.15 42.22 -9.21
N GLU A 349 -35.91 42.23 -9.68
CA GLU A 349 -34.87 41.24 -9.38
C GLU A 349 -34.38 41.26 -7.91
N ASN A 350 -34.69 42.32 -7.18
CA ASN A 350 -34.43 42.46 -5.75
C ASN A 350 -35.72 42.41 -4.89
N ALA A 351 -36.84 41.92 -5.44
CA ALA A 351 -38.09 41.77 -4.69
C ALA A 351 -37.96 40.75 -3.54
N VAL A 352 -38.51 41.11 -2.37
CA VAL A 352 -38.68 40.18 -1.24
C VAL A 352 -39.70 39.08 -1.58
N ILE A 353 -39.55 37.93 -0.94
CA ILE A 353 -40.44 36.78 -1.16
C ILE A 353 -41.82 37.08 -0.55
N PRO A 354 -42.92 36.95 -1.31
CA PRO A 354 -44.26 37.14 -0.77
C PRO A 354 -44.60 36.15 0.35
N THR A 355 -45.17 36.66 1.45
CA THR A 355 -45.68 35.85 2.58
C THR A 355 -47.20 35.67 2.56
N ALA A 356 -47.93 36.43 1.73
CA ALA A 356 -49.36 36.30 1.51
C ALA A 356 -49.62 35.38 0.31
N TYR A 357 -49.81 34.09 0.58
CA TYR A 357 -49.95 33.05 -0.46
C TYR A 357 -51.30 33.14 -1.19
N LYS A 358 -51.28 32.88 -2.51
CA LYS A 358 -52.44 32.96 -3.42
C LYS A 358 -52.58 31.74 -4.34
N PHE A 359 -51.54 30.94 -4.42
CA PHE A 359 -51.46 29.77 -5.28
C PHE A 359 -50.93 28.59 -4.49
N SER A 360 -51.23 27.39 -4.98
CA SER A 360 -50.66 26.17 -4.43
C SER A 360 -50.62 25.07 -5.49
N THR A 361 -49.56 24.28 -5.47
CA THR A 361 -49.42 23.04 -6.22
C THR A 361 -49.10 21.90 -5.26
N ALA A 362 -49.28 20.65 -5.67
CA ALA A 362 -49.07 19.47 -4.84
C ALA A 362 -48.60 18.27 -5.68
N ALA A 363 -47.83 17.40 -5.05
CA ALA A 363 -47.57 16.07 -5.58
C ALA A 363 -48.84 15.21 -5.51
N LEU A 364 -49.00 14.28 -6.45
CA LEU A 364 -50.13 13.34 -6.46
C LEU A 364 -50.08 12.40 -5.25
N ALA A 365 -51.13 12.43 -4.43
CA ALA A 365 -51.35 11.42 -3.40
C ALA A 365 -51.94 10.15 -4.01
N THR A 366 -51.85 9.02 -3.30
CA THR A 366 -52.58 7.79 -3.64
C THR A 366 -53.64 7.54 -2.56
N ALA A 367 -54.82 7.10 -2.99
CA ALA A 367 -55.90 6.68 -2.10
C ALA A 367 -56.44 5.33 -2.59
N SER A 368 -56.42 4.34 -1.70
CA SER A 368 -56.58 2.92 -2.03
C SER A 368 -57.88 2.39 -1.42
N TYR A 369 -58.64 1.58 -2.16
CA TYR A 369 -59.97 1.10 -1.71
C TYR A 369 -60.22 -0.36 -2.05
N HIS A 370 -60.84 -1.11 -1.14
CA HIS A 370 -61.42 -2.42 -1.45
C HIS A 370 -62.83 -2.25 -2.03
N PHE A 371 -63.10 -2.93 -3.14
CA PHE A 371 -64.39 -2.96 -3.83
C PHE A 371 -65.05 -4.32 -3.61
N ASN A 372 -66.37 -4.36 -3.44
CA ASN A 372 -67.14 -5.59 -3.31
C ASN A 372 -68.32 -5.61 -4.31
N PRO A 373 -68.42 -6.61 -5.22
CA PRO A 373 -67.45 -7.68 -5.43
C PRO A 373 -66.11 -7.15 -5.98
N ALA A 374 -65.00 -7.81 -5.64
CA ALA A 374 -63.66 -7.43 -6.13
C ALA A 374 -63.52 -7.60 -7.66
N SER A 375 -64.41 -8.35 -8.29
CA SER A 375 -64.52 -8.53 -9.74
C SER A 375 -65.27 -7.39 -10.46
N PHE A 376 -65.62 -6.30 -9.77
CA PHE A 376 -66.34 -5.18 -10.37
C PHE A 376 -65.56 -4.56 -11.55
N LYS A 377 -66.18 -4.50 -12.73
CA LYS A 377 -65.61 -3.85 -13.91
C LYS A 377 -65.54 -2.35 -13.68
N LEU A 378 -64.34 -1.78 -13.52
CA LEU A 378 -64.17 -0.36 -13.16
C LEU A 378 -64.86 0.62 -14.12
N ALA A 379 -65.03 0.27 -15.40
CA ALA A 379 -65.73 1.08 -16.40
C ALA A 379 -67.26 1.17 -16.20
N ASN A 380 -67.85 0.31 -15.38
CA ASN A 380 -69.28 0.31 -15.06
C ASN A 380 -69.65 1.34 -13.95
N ALA A 381 -68.76 2.27 -13.65
CA ALA A 381 -69.06 3.44 -12.84
C ALA A 381 -68.28 4.69 -13.31
N ASP A 382 -68.82 5.87 -13.01
CA ASP A 382 -68.06 7.13 -12.98
C ASP A 382 -67.71 7.47 -11.54
N TYR A 383 -66.46 7.90 -11.31
CA TYR A 383 -65.93 8.15 -9.97
C TYR A 383 -65.80 9.64 -9.69
N SER A 384 -66.21 10.04 -8.50
CA SER A 384 -66.00 11.39 -7.98
C SER A 384 -65.66 11.33 -6.49
N TYR A 385 -65.07 12.39 -5.97
CA TYR A 385 -64.92 12.56 -4.52
C TYR A 385 -65.96 13.55 -4.03
N ILE A 386 -66.69 13.15 -2.99
CA ILE A 386 -67.57 14.03 -2.23
C ILE A 386 -66.86 14.46 -0.94
N ASP A 387 -67.04 15.70 -0.54
CA ASP A 387 -66.37 16.30 0.62
C ASP A 387 -67.35 16.64 1.75
N ARG A 388 -66.78 16.85 2.94
CA ARG A 388 -67.42 17.51 4.08
C ARG A 388 -66.38 18.00 5.08
N SER A 389 -66.58 19.18 5.66
CA SER A 389 -65.81 19.59 6.84
C SER A 389 -66.41 18.92 8.08
N ALA A 390 -65.63 18.08 8.75
CA ALA A 390 -65.96 17.58 10.08
C ALA A 390 -65.51 18.60 11.13
N THR A 391 -66.37 18.85 12.11
CA THR A 391 -66.04 19.72 13.24
C THR A 391 -65.66 18.87 14.44
N VAL A 392 -64.51 19.11 15.04
CA VAL A 392 -64.18 18.57 16.36
C VAL A 392 -64.84 19.46 17.42
N ILE A 393 -66.19 19.39 17.50
CA ILE A 393 -67.09 20.11 18.45
C ILE A 393 -66.57 21.53 18.81
N ASN A 394 -66.63 22.54 17.93
CA ASN A 394 -67.84 23.36 17.74
C ASN A 394 -67.84 24.28 16.48
N THR A 395 -68.90 24.16 15.66
CA THR A 395 -69.38 25.05 14.56
C THR A 395 -68.52 25.40 13.32
N ARG A 396 -69.02 24.99 12.12
CA ARG A 396 -69.12 25.65 10.76
C ARG A 396 -67.91 26.43 10.17
N ALA A 397 -67.73 26.66 8.86
CA ALA A 397 -68.19 26.13 7.56
C ALA A 397 -67.51 26.99 6.45
N ALA A 398 -67.30 26.62 5.19
CA ALA A 398 -67.25 25.33 4.47
C ALA A 398 -66.68 25.61 3.04
N ALA A 399 -66.19 24.59 2.32
CA ALA A 399 -65.80 24.68 0.91
C ALA A 399 -65.99 23.32 0.21
N SER A 400 -66.49 23.31 -1.03
CA SER A 400 -66.64 22.10 -1.85
C SER A 400 -65.46 21.92 -2.80
N GLN A 401 -65.15 20.65 -3.11
CA GLN A 401 -64.15 20.16 -4.06
C GLN A 401 -62.68 20.44 -3.67
N TRP A 402 -62.15 19.64 -2.74
CA TRP A 402 -60.76 19.74 -2.24
C TRP A 402 -59.71 18.93 -2.99
N VAL A 403 -60.14 17.93 -3.74
CA VAL A 403 -59.31 17.02 -4.51
C VAL A 403 -59.93 16.77 -5.88
N GLU A 404 -59.09 16.40 -6.84
CA GLU A 404 -59.52 15.83 -8.12
C GLU A 404 -58.81 14.49 -8.36
N ILE A 405 -59.46 13.60 -9.12
CA ILE A 405 -58.85 12.35 -9.58
C ILE A 405 -58.00 12.67 -10.81
N SER A 406 -56.74 12.26 -10.78
CA SER A 406 -55.80 12.40 -11.88
C SER A 406 -55.60 11.05 -12.58
N GLY A 407 -55.96 10.97 -13.86
CA GLY A 407 -55.93 9.72 -14.64
C GLY A 407 -57.10 8.77 -14.32
N THR A 408 -56.97 7.51 -14.72
CA THR A 408 -57.96 6.45 -14.46
C THR A 408 -57.61 5.63 -13.21
N PRO A 409 -58.60 5.09 -12.48
CA PRO A 409 -58.35 4.17 -11.38
C PRO A 409 -57.74 2.86 -11.87
N VAL A 410 -56.85 2.28 -11.07
CA VAL A 410 -56.11 1.06 -11.42
C VAL A 410 -56.36 -0.02 -10.38
N ALA A 411 -56.69 -1.24 -10.82
CA ALA A 411 -56.78 -2.39 -9.93
C ALA A 411 -55.38 -2.89 -9.55
N ASN A 412 -55.07 -2.89 -8.25
CA ASN A 412 -53.81 -3.33 -7.70
C ASN A 412 -53.93 -4.77 -7.19
N ALA A 413 -53.48 -5.71 -8.01
CA ALA A 413 -53.58 -7.14 -7.71
C ALA A 413 -52.75 -7.60 -6.50
N ALA A 414 -51.73 -6.84 -6.09
CA ALA A 414 -50.86 -7.20 -4.97
C ALA A 414 -51.48 -6.88 -3.59
N THR A 415 -52.24 -5.78 -3.51
CA THR A 415 -52.94 -5.32 -2.30
C THR A 415 -54.42 -5.68 -2.28
N GLY A 416 -55.00 -6.07 -3.42
CA GLY A 416 -56.44 -6.29 -3.57
C GLY A 416 -57.25 -4.99 -3.48
N THR A 417 -56.63 -3.85 -3.83
CA THR A 417 -57.26 -2.51 -3.82
C THR A 417 -57.47 -1.98 -5.24
N VAL A 418 -58.29 -0.93 -5.34
CA VAL A 418 -58.37 -0.03 -6.48
C VAL A 418 -57.74 1.29 -6.05
N ASP A 419 -56.72 1.72 -6.78
CA ASP A 419 -55.87 2.85 -6.41
C ASP A 419 -56.23 4.07 -7.25
N PHE A 420 -56.47 5.20 -6.58
CA PHE A 420 -56.79 6.49 -7.18
C PHE A 420 -55.64 7.47 -6.94
N LYS A 421 -55.15 8.16 -7.99
CA LYS A 421 -54.20 9.26 -7.85
C LYS A 421 -54.98 10.56 -7.67
N LEU A 422 -54.66 11.32 -6.62
CA LEU A 422 -55.41 12.51 -6.21
C LEU A 422 -54.51 13.75 -6.22
N LEU A 423 -54.96 14.84 -6.86
CA LEU A 423 -54.33 16.15 -6.75
C LEU A 423 -55.03 16.98 -5.66
N ARG A 424 -54.25 17.65 -4.80
CA ARG A 424 -54.78 18.56 -3.77
C ARG A 424 -55.06 19.94 -4.35
N LEU A 425 -56.32 20.37 -4.28
CA LEU A 425 -56.75 21.66 -4.83
C LEU A 425 -56.70 22.78 -3.77
N ASN A 426 -56.14 23.93 -4.14
CA ASN A 426 -56.26 25.19 -3.39
C ASN A 426 -55.88 25.12 -1.90
N VAL A 427 -54.87 24.33 -1.51
CA VAL A 427 -54.48 24.19 -0.09
C VAL A 427 -54.12 25.53 0.56
N HIS A 428 -53.65 26.53 -0.21
CA HIS A 428 -53.34 27.87 0.27
C HIS A 428 -54.52 28.61 0.94
N SER A 429 -55.76 28.20 0.64
CA SER A 429 -57.01 28.81 1.17
C SER A 429 -58.02 27.78 1.72
N THR A 430 -57.79 26.47 1.52
CA THR A 430 -58.71 25.40 1.95
C THR A 430 -58.19 24.53 3.09
N GLN A 431 -57.04 24.87 3.71
CA GLN A 431 -56.61 24.25 4.97
C GLN A 431 -57.72 24.42 6.04
N PRO A 432 -58.01 23.38 6.86
CA PRO A 432 -58.96 23.52 7.95
C PRO A 432 -58.40 24.48 9.02
N ALA A 433 -59.30 25.07 9.81
CA ALA A 433 -58.90 25.72 11.06
C ALA A 433 -58.43 24.67 12.08
N GLU A 434 -57.70 25.11 13.10
CA GLU A 434 -57.05 24.27 14.12
C GLU A 434 -58.00 23.32 14.88
N ASP A 435 -59.32 23.59 14.86
CA ASP A 435 -60.41 22.80 15.45
C ASP A 435 -61.16 21.87 14.47
N LYS A 436 -60.70 21.76 13.22
CA LYS A 436 -61.45 21.14 12.12
C LYS A 436 -60.61 20.14 11.31
N VAL A 437 -61.30 19.20 10.68
CA VAL A 437 -60.69 18.23 9.77
C VAL A 437 -61.50 18.20 8.48
N ASN A 438 -60.81 18.29 7.35
CA ASN A 438 -61.39 18.09 6.03
C ASN A 438 -61.49 16.58 5.78
N MET A 439 -62.69 16.07 5.45
CA MET A 439 -62.90 14.67 5.12
C MET A 439 -63.53 14.46 3.75
N ILE A 440 -63.06 13.46 3.01
CA ILE A 440 -63.53 13.10 1.66
C ILE A 440 -63.98 11.64 1.61
N ALA A 441 -64.90 11.31 0.71
CA ALA A 441 -65.32 9.95 0.42
C ALA A 441 -65.34 9.72 -1.10
N LEU A 442 -64.93 8.53 -1.53
CA LEU A 442 -65.05 8.10 -2.92
C LEU A 442 -66.50 7.71 -3.20
N GLN A 443 -67.08 8.28 -4.26
CA GLN A 443 -68.40 7.92 -4.77
C GLN A 443 -68.28 7.36 -6.18
N ALA A 444 -68.88 6.19 -6.40
CA ALA A 444 -69.01 5.54 -7.70
C ALA A 444 -70.48 5.60 -8.15
N ALA A 445 -70.77 6.35 -9.20
CA ALA A 445 -72.07 6.39 -9.86
C ALA A 445 -72.15 5.27 -10.90
N LEU A 446 -73.01 4.27 -10.67
CA LEU A 446 -73.03 3.04 -11.48
C LEU A 446 -73.72 3.27 -12.84
N LYS A 447 -73.24 2.56 -13.86
CA LYS A 447 -73.73 2.62 -15.26
C LYS A 447 -73.49 1.30 -16.01
N GLY A 448 -74.06 1.19 -17.22
CA GLY A 448 -73.93 -0.03 -18.04
C GLY A 448 -74.51 -1.25 -17.32
N ASP A 449 -73.85 -2.41 -17.43
CA ASP A 449 -74.28 -3.69 -16.84
C ASP A 449 -74.52 -3.66 -15.31
N ALA A 450 -74.13 -2.59 -14.60
CA ALA A 450 -74.30 -2.44 -13.15
C ALA A 450 -75.64 -1.78 -12.74
N VAL A 451 -76.47 -1.34 -13.70
CA VAL A 451 -77.79 -0.72 -13.48
C VAL A 451 -78.87 -1.36 -14.35
N ASP A 452 -80.10 -1.45 -13.83
CA ASP A 452 -81.24 -2.01 -14.57
C ASP A 452 -81.86 -0.98 -15.53
N GLN A 453 -82.65 -1.44 -16.52
CA GLN A 453 -83.05 -0.68 -17.72
C GLN A 453 -83.86 0.61 -17.46
N ASN A 454 -84.36 0.83 -16.25
CA ASN A 454 -85.06 2.06 -15.84
C ASN A 454 -84.49 2.68 -14.54
N GLU A 455 -83.33 2.22 -14.07
CA GLU A 455 -82.73 2.62 -12.81
C GLU A 455 -81.79 3.82 -13.02
N THR A 456 -81.93 4.86 -12.19
CA THR A 456 -81.14 6.09 -12.31
C THR A 456 -80.62 6.55 -10.95
N ASN A 457 -79.49 7.26 -10.94
CA ASN A 457 -78.85 7.81 -9.73
C ASN A 457 -78.37 6.76 -8.72
N VAL A 458 -77.98 5.56 -9.18
CA VAL A 458 -77.40 4.52 -8.32
C VAL A 458 -75.96 4.90 -7.96
N VAL A 459 -75.70 5.14 -6.68
CA VAL A 459 -74.37 5.51 -6.16
C VAL A 459 -73.93 4.60 -5.02
N VAL A 460 -72.67 4.18 -5.05
CA VAL A 460 -71.99 3.52 -3.92
C VAL A 460 -70.94 4.48 -3.40
N THR A 461 -70.90 4.70 -2.09
CA THR A 461 -70.00 5.69 -1.46
C THR A 461 -69.19 5.03 -0.35
N SER A 462 -67.89 5.32 -0.26
CA SER A 462 -67.01 4.87 0.82
C SER A 462 -67.33 5.55 2.16
N PRO A 463 -66.78 5.08 3.28
CA PRO A 463 -66.62 5.90 4.47
C PRO A 463 -65.87 7.22 4.14
N TYR A 464 -66.13 8.25 4.92
CA TYR A 464 -65.36 9.50 4.88
C TYR A 464 -64.03 9.35 5.60
N VAL A 465 -62.95 9.79 4.97
CA VAL A 465 -61.55 9.68 5.44
C VAL A 465 -60.91 11.06 5.49
N SER A 466 -59.93 11.27 6.37
CA SER A 466 -59.35 12.61 6.58
C SER A 466 -58.32 13.01 5.51
N ILE A 467 -58.21 14.32 5.27
CA ILE A 467 -57.10 14.92 4.51
C ILE A 467 -56.03 15.38 5.50
N TYR A 468 -54.79 14.91 5.32
CA TYR A 468 -53.62 15.43 6.01
C TYR A 468 -52.74 16.22 5.03
N ASP A 469 -52.65 17.53 5.24
CA ASP A 469 -51.90 18.47 4.40
C ASP A 469 -50.49 18.71 4.99
N ASP A 470 -49.45 18.17 4.34
CA ASP A 470 -48.04 18.46 4.64
C ASP A 470 -47.58 19.62 3.72
N VAL A 471 -47.54 20.84 4.26
CA VAL A 471 -47.50 22.07 3.46
C VAL A 471 -46.21 22.86 3.64
N LEU A 472 -45.38 22.84 2.61
CA LEU A 472 -44.25 23.76 2.44
C LEU A 472 -44.73 25.12 1.93
N ALA A 473 -43.95 26.17 2.17
CA ALA A 473 -44.17 27.50 1.60
C ALA A 473 -42.98 27.95 0.73
N ALA A 474 -43.18 28.97 -0.10
CA ALA A 474 -42.11 29.56 -0.93
C ALA A 474 -40.81 29.95 -0.17
N PRO A 475 -40.86 30.36 1.13
CA PRO A 475 -39.66 30.55 1.96
C PRO A 475 -38.90 29.28 2.34
N ASP A 476 -39.46 28.08 2.16
CA ASP A 476 -38.84 26.79 2.51
C ASP A 476 -38.09 26.14 1.34
N VAL A 477 -38.16 26.74 0.14
CA VAL A 477 -37.44 26.31 -1.07
C VAL A 477 -36.38 27.34 -1.52
N ARG A 478 -35.23 26.86 -2.03
CA ARG A 478 -34.12 27.70 -2.53
C ARG A 478 -33.52 27.13 -3.81
N ILE A 479 -33.29 27.96 -4.83
CA ILE A 479 -32.51 27.54 -6.01
C ILE A 479 -31.03 27.50 -5.61
N SER A 480 -30.32 26.44 -6.01
CA SER A 480 -29.03 26.03 -5.46
C SER A 480 -28.13 25.38 -6.52
N ASP A 481 -26.82 25.36 -6.27
CA ASP A 481 -25.86 24.52 -6.98
C ASP A 481 -26.08 23.04 -6.61
N LYS A 482 -26.29 22.19 -7.62
CA LYS A 482 -26.65 20.77 -7.45
C LYS A 482 -25.52 19.93 -6.84
N ALA A 483 -24.26 20.23 -7.19
CA ALA A 483 -23.11 19.45 -6.74
C ALA A 483 -22.83 19.64 -5.23
N THR A 484 -22.90 20.87 -4.74
CA THR A 484 -22.65 21.22 -3.34
C THR A 484 -23.86 20.99 -2.43
N LEU A 485 -25.09 20.96 -2.97
CA LEU A 485 -26.30 20.63 -2.21
C LEU A 485 -26.21 19.27 -1.50
N ILE A 486 -25.55 18.28 -2.13
CA ILE A 486 -25.33 16.93 -1.58
C ILE A 486 -24.58 16.96 -0.23
N SER A 487 -23.76 17.98 0.01
CA SER A 487 -23.00 18.17 1.26
C SER A 487 -23.79 18.85 2.39
N GLY A 488 -25.05 19.24 2.13
CA GLY A 488 -26.01 19.64 3.16
C GLY A 488 -25.77 21.01 3.79
N ALA A 489 -25.28 22.01 3.04
CA ALA A 489 -24.91 23.31 3.59
C ALA A 489 -25.52 24.51 2.84
N ASP A 490 -25.86 25.57 3.59
CA ASP A 490 -26.38 26.87 3.09
C ASP A 490 -25.55 27.50 1.95
N LYS A 491 -24.26 27.17 1.85
CA LYS A 491 -23.36 27.66 0.79
C LYS A 491 -23.76 27.19 -0.62
N ALA A 492 -24.55 26.12 -0.73
CA ALA A 492 -25.08 25.63 -1.99
C ALA A 492 -26.16 26.56 -2.57
N HIS A 493 -26.87 27.31 -1.72
CA HIS A 493 -27.91 28.23 -2.18
C HIS A 493 -27.33 29.32 -3.09
N TYR A 494 -28.03 29.63 -4.17
CA TYR A 494 -27.78 30.82 -4.99
C TYR A 494 -28.34 32.07 -4.32
N ALA A 495 -27.72 33.23 -4.59
CA ALA A 495 -28.22 34.53 -4.16
C ALA A 495 -29.71 34.70 -4.51
N THR A 496 -30.54 35.06 -3.54
CA THR A 496 -31.99 35.24 -3.76
C THR A 496 -32.34 36.58 -4.41
N THR A 497 -31.38 37.50 -4.49
CA THR A 497 -31.52 38.82 -5.13
C THR A 497 -30.28 39.12 -5.97
N PHE A 498 -30.45 39.94 -7.01
CA PHE A 498 -29.34 40.37 -7.87
C PHE A 498 -28.27 41.14 -7.09
N ASP A 499 -28.68 42.01 -6.16
CA ASP A 499 -27.76 42.80 -5.35
C ASP A 499 -26.89 41.95 -4.42
N ALA A 500 -27.42 40.86 -3.85
CA ALA A 500 -26.60 39.91 -3.08
C ALA A 500 -25.58 39.20 -3.99
N CYS A 501 -25.99 38.79 -5.19
CA CYS A 501 -25.14 38.09 -6.15
C CYS A 501 -23.92 38.92 -6.59
N LYS A 502 -24.03 40.26 -6.63
CA LYS A 502 -22.89 41.15 -6.94
C LYS A 502 -21.74 41.00 -5.94
N SER A 503 -22.01 40.65 -4.69
CA SER A 503 -20.99 40.43 -3.65
C SER A 503 -20.52 38.97 -3.52
N GLU A 504 -21.16 38.01 -4.18
CA GLU A 504 -20.68 36.62 -4.21
C GLU A 504 -19.42 36.45 -5.06
N ALA A 505 -18.64 35.41 -4.77
CA ALA A 505 -17.58 34.95 -5.65
C ALA A 505 -18.15 34.40 -6.97
N VAL A 506 -17.31 34.27 -7.99
CA VAL A 506 -17.64 33.54 -9.22
C VAL A 506 -17.99 32.09 -8.84
N ARG A 507 -19.15 31.61 -9.30
CA ARG A 507 -19.62 30.23 -9.05
C ARG A 507 -19.09 29.25 -10.09
N TYR A 508 -19.04 29.67 -11.36
CA TYR A 508 -18.56 28.86 -12.49
C TYR A 508 -17.70 29.69 -13.44
N THR A 509 -16.62 29.10 -13.96
CA THR A 509 -15.82 29.67 -15.05
C THR A 509 -16.00 28.82 -16.30
N THR A 510 -16.28 29.45 -17.45
CA THR A 510 -16.51 28.77 -18.74
C THR A 510 -15.68 29.40 -19.85
N PRO A 511 -15.14 28.65 -20.84
CA PRO A 511 -14.45 29.25 -21.97
C PRO A 511 -15.35 30.21 -22.76
N TYR A 512 -14.80 31.36 -23.15
CA TYR A 512 -15.51 32.40 -23.91
C TYR A 512 -16.02 31.91 -25.29
N ASP A 513 -15.41 30.87 -25.85
CA ASP A 513 -15.71 30.29 -27.16
C ASP A 513 -16.58 29.02 -27.10
N LYS A 514 -17.29 28.81 -25.99
CA LYS A 514 -18.19 27.66 -25.79
C LYS A 514 -19.54 28.08 -25.22
N VAL A 515 -20.55 27.25 -25.51
CA VAL A 515 -21.87 27.34 -24.87
C VAL A 515 -21.81 26.73 -23.47
N PHE A 516 -22.34 27.45 -22.49
CA PHE A 516 -22.43 27.06 -21.09
C PHE A 516 -23.85 26.59 -20.75
N ASN A 517 -24.00 25.44 -20.09
CA ASN A 517 -25.28 24.89 -19.66
C ASN A 517 -25.46 25.04 -18.14
N LEU A 518 -26.37 25.92 -17.71
CA LEU A 518 -26.69 26.10 -16.29
C LEU A 518 -27.70 25.07 -15.77
N LYS A 519 -28.52 24.46 -16.64
CA LYS A 519 -29.59 23.54 -16.24
C LYS A 519 -29.07 22.25 -15.62
N GLU A 520 -27.91 21.78 -16.08
CA GLU A 520 -27.23 20.60 -15.52
C GLU A 520 -26.64 20.85 -14.11
N LEU A 521 -26.43 22.12 -13.74
CA LEU A 521 -25.74 22.53 -12.52
C LEU A 521 -26.70 23.01 -11.41
N VAL A 522 -27.98 23.19 -11.71
CA VAL A 522 -28.97 23.74 -10.78
C VAL A 522 -29.88 22.67 -10.16
N ALA A 523 -30.23 22.88 -8.90
CA ALA A 523 -31.25 22.13 -8.16
C ALA A 523 -32.09 23.07 -7.30
N THR A 524 -33.24 22.58 -6.81
CA THR A 524 -34.04 23.27 -5.80
C THR A 524 -33.82 22.54 -4.48
N CYS A 525 -33.38 23.26 -3.46
CA CYS A 525 -33.27 22.77 -2.09
C CYS A 525 -34.61 22.92 -1.37
N PHE A 526 -34.98 21.94 -0.51
CA PHE A 526 -36.04 22.06 0.48
C PHE A 526 -35.66 21.49 1.86
N GLY A 527 -36.39 21.93 2.88
CA GLY A 527 -36.34 21.40 4.24
C GLY A 527 -35.53 22.28 5.19
N ASN A 528 -36.13 22.58 6.35
CA ASN A 528 -35.62 23.54 7.33
C ASN A 528 -34.45 22.96 8.17
N GLY A 529 -33.31 22.71 7.51
CA GLY A 529 -32.06 22.20 8.10
C GLY A 529 -31.48 20.93 7.47
N ASN A 530 -32.20 20.25 6.57
CA ASN A 530 -31.78 18.97 5.97
C ASN A 530 -31.36 19.05 4.48
N HIS A 531 -31.46 20.23 3.85
CA HIS A 531 -30.92 20.54 2.51
C HIS A 531 -31.09 19.44 1.44
N LYS A 532 -32.33 18.99 1.20
CA LYS A 532 -32.62 17.94 0.21
C LYS A 532 -32.98 18.52 -1.15
N GLU A 533 -32.75 17.78 -2.24
CA GLU A 533 -33.24 18.15 -3.57
C GLU A 533 -34.76 17.96 -3.68
N PHE A 534 -35.46 19.04 -3.99
CA PHE A 534 -36.92 19.13 -4.08
C PHE A 534 -37.40 18.62 -5.45
N PRO A 535 -38.35 17.68 -5.51
CA PRO A 535 -38.80 17.08 -6.76
C PRO A 535 -39.74 18.04 -7.50
N ILE A 536 -39.18 19.02 -8.22
CA ILE A 536 -39.95 20.09 -8.88
C ILE A 536 -41.02 19.56 -9.85
N GLU A 537 -40.74 18.47 -10.55
CA GLU A 537 -41.63 17.86 -11.55
C GLU A 537 -42.89 17.25 -10.90
N ASP A 538 -42.78 16.63 -9.72
CA ASP A 538 -43.92 16.09 -8.96
C ASP A 538 -44.95 17.19 -8.62
N TYR A 539 -44.47 18.42 -8.44
CA TYR A 539 -45.26 19.62 -8.17
C TYR A 539 -45.57 20.43 -9.44
N LYS A 540 -45.29 19.88 -10.63
CA LYS A 540 -45.45 20.55 -11.94
C LYS A 540 -44.76 21.91 -12.04
N LEU A 541 -43.57 22.03 -11.45
CA LEU A 541 -42.74 23.23 -11.52
C LEU A 541 -41.56 23.00 -12.45
N SER A 542 -41.15 24.05 -13.16
CA SER A 542 -40.03 23.99 -14.10
C SER A 542 -39.08 25.18 -13.92
N TYR A 543 -37.84 25.04 -14.43
CA TYR A 543 -36.89 26.16 -14.48
C TYR A 543 -37.05 27.00 -15.74
N LYS A 544 -36.98 28.32 -15.54
CA LYS A 544 -36.86 29.33 -16.58
C LYS A 544 -35.54 30.09 -16.38
N PHE A 545 -34.74 30.17 -17.44
CA PHE A 545 -33.41 30.75 -17.44
C PHE A 545 -33.38 32.07 -18.21
N SER A 546 -32.63 33.06 -17.72
CA SER A 546 -32.30 34.26 -18.49
C SER A 546 -30.99 34.88 -18.02
N VAL A 547 -30.49 35.89 -18.74
CA VAL A 547 -29.53 36.86 -18.16
C VAL A 547 -30.31 37.73 -17.17
N ALA A 548 -29.68 38.17 -16.07
CA ALA A 548 -30.33 39.14 -15.18
C ALA A 548 -30.38 40.53 -15.84
N THR A 549 -31.52 41.22 -15.73
CA THR A 549 -31.80 42.46 -16.47
C THR A 549 -31.23 43.73 -15.81
N SER A 550 -30.86 43.64 -14.54
CA SER A 550 -30.25 44.75 -13.79
C SER A 550 -28.79 44.96 -14.21
N ASP A 551 -28.35 46.21 -14.28
CA ASP A 551 -26.96 46.54 -14.63
C ASP A 551 -25.97 46.05 -13.56
N TYR A 552 -25.00 45.21 -13.96
CA TYR A 552 -23.84 44.89 -13.12
C TYR A 552 -22.64 45.74 -13.53
N ASN A 553 -22.64 47.00 -13.09
CA ASN A 553 -21.53 47.91 -13.33
C ASN A 553 -20.32 47.60 -12.42
N VAL A 554 -19.19 47.26 -13.04
CA VAL A 554 -17.87 47.18 -12.39
C VAL A 554 -17.08 48.43 -12.76
N THR A 555 -16.52 49.12 -11.77
CA THR A 555 -15.77 50.38 -11.95
C THR A 555 -14.31 50.18 -11.56
N SER A 556 -13.39 50.66 -12.40
CA SER A 556 -11.95 50.73 -12.13
C SER A 556 -11.40 52.07 -12.62
N GLY A 557 -10.77 52.82 -11.72
CA GLY A 557 -10.39 54.20 -11.97
C GLY A 557 -11.59 55.05 -12.39
N SER A 558 -11.48 55.72 -13.53
CA SER A 558 -12.56 56.52 -14.15
C SER A 558 -13.45 55.74 -15.13
N THR A 559 -13.27 54.43 -15.28
CA THR A 559 -14.00 53.59 -16.24
C THR A 559 -15.05 52.72 -15.56
N THR A 560 -16.24 52.59 -16.16
CA THR A 560 -17.36 51.77 -15.64
C THR A 560 -17.90 50.87 -16.74
N THR A 561 -18.15 49.60 -16.41
CA THR A 561 -18.32 48.52 -17.39
C THR A 561 -19.42 47.54 -16.93
N ASN A 562 -20.56 47.52 -17.62
CA ASN A 562 -21.73 46.69 -17.28
C ASN A 562 -21.57 45.23 -17.74
N GLN A 563 -21.23 44.32 -16.82
CA GLN A 563 -20.88 42.91 -17.11
C GLN A 563 -21.95 42.13 -17.89
N GLN A 564 -23.22 42.55 -17.83
CA GLN A 564 -24.32 41.88 -18.53
C GLN A 564 -24.26 42.00 -20.06
N LYS A 565 -23.43 42.90 -20.61
CA LYS A 565 -23.33 43.14 -22.06
C LYS A 565 -22.57 42.06 -22.84
N TRP A 566 -21.87 41.15 -22.17
CA TRP A 566 -21.02 40.13 -22.82
C TRP A 566 -21.62 38.73 -22.78
N ILE A 567 -22.92 38.60 -22.52
CA ILE A 567 -23.59 37.29 -22.42
C ILE A 567 -24.95 37.26 -23.10
N VAL A 568 -25.21 36.16 -23.82
CA VAL A 568 -26.50 35.85 -24.43
C VAL A 568 -27.06 34.60 -23.74
N CYS A 569 -28.38 34.59 -23.51
CA CYS A 569 -29.11 33.36 -23.21
C CYS A 569 -29.65 32.80 -24.54
N ASN A 570 -29.03 31.72 -25.02
CA ASN A 570 -29.37 31.09 -26.30
C ASN A 570 -30.70 30.33 -26.22
N ASP A 571 -30.94 29.66 -25.09
CA ASP A 571 -32.17 28.91 -24.84
C ASP A 571 -32.57 29.02 -23.36
N ALA A 572 -33.70 29.68 -23.13
CA ALA A 572 -34.27 29.96 -21.81
C ALA A 572 -34.94 28.74 -21.13
N LYS A 573 -35.18 27.64 -21.83
CA LYS A 573 -35.73 26.37 -21.30
C LYS A 573 -34.65 25.31 -21.08
N ALA A 574 -33.63 25.29 -21.94
CA ALA A 574 -32.47 24.42 -21.80
C ALA A 574 -31.39 25.01 -20.89
N GLY A 575 -31.43 26.33 -20.58
CA GLY A 575 -30.46 26.98 -19.70
C GLY A 575 -29.11 27.21 -20.36
N LEU A 576 -29.11 27.42 -21.68
CA LEU A 576 -27.90 27.58 -22.49
C LEU A 576 -27.53 29.06 -22.65
N TYR A 577 -26.25 29.35 -22.42
CA TYR A 577 -25.68 30.70 -22.49
C TYR A 577 -24.38 30.71 -23.29
N GLN A 578 -23.98 31.85 -23.84
CA GLN A 578 -22.66 32.02 -24.47
C GLN A 578 -22.14 33.45 -24.31
N ALA A 579 -20.85 33.66 -24.57
CA ALA A 579 -20.32 35.01 -24.71
C ALA A 579 -20.91 35.71 -25.95
N GLU A 580 -21.17 37.01 -25.85
CA GLU A 580 -21.67 37.82 -26.97
C GLU A 580 -20.76 37.68 -28.20
N GLY A 581 -21.31 37.18 -29.30
CA GLY A 581 -20.58 36.84 -30.53
C GLY A 581 -19.36 35.89 -30.38
N PHE A 582 -19.24 35.13 -29.29
CA PHE A 582 -18.00 34.43 -28.89
C PHE A 582 -16.75 35.35 -28.92
N ASN A 583 -16.92 36.63 -28.57
CA ASN A 583 -15.87 37.63 -28.67
C ASN A 583 -14.86 37.51 -27.52
N LYS A 584 -13.55 37.60 -27.82
CA LYS A 584 -12.46 37.63 -26.83
C LYS A 584 -12.58 38.78 -25.83
N GLU A 585 -13.32 39.85 -26.11
CA GLU A 585 -13.61 40.92 -25.16
C GLU A 585 -14.44 40.46 -23.94
N ALA A 586 -15.11 39.31 -24.03
CA ALA A 586 -15.82 38.70 -22.91
C ALA A 586 -14.88 38.08 -21.87
N ILE A 587 -13.61 37.83 -22.20
CA ILE A 587 -12.65 37.18 -21.30
C ILE A 587 -12.43 38.03 -20.03
N GLY A 588 -12.60 37.43 -18.86
CA GLY A 588 -12.55 38.08 -17.55
C GLY A 588 -13.80 38.88 -17.17
N ARG A 589 -14.86 38.88 -18.00
CA ARG A 589 -16.16 39.45 -17.64
C ARG A 589 -16.92 38.50 -16.73
N THR A 590 -17.65 39.06 -15.76
CA THR A 590 -18.35 38.29 -14.71
C THR A 590 -19.88 38.50 -14.69
N PRO A 591 -20.61 38.10 -15.74
CA PRO A 591 -22.05 38.29 -15.80
C PRO A 591 -22.81 37.48 -14.74
N ILE A 592 -24.01 37.96 -14.41
CA ILE A 592 -24.95 37.34 -13.48
C ILE A 592 -26.15 36.76 -14.25
N LEU A 593 -26.35 35.46 -14.10
CA LEU A 593 -27.48 34.72 -14.66
C LEU A 593 -28.63 34.71 -13.66
N LYS A 594 -29.86 34.60 -14.17
CA LYS A 594 -31.08 34.47 -13.38
C LYS A 594 -31.74 33.12 -13.68
N VAL A 595 -32.11 32.42 -12.61
CA VAL A 595 -32.95 31.22 -12.65
C VAL A 595 -34.24 31.51 -11.90
N GLU A 596 -35.36 31.18 -12.50
CA GLU A 596 -36.69 31.26 -11.90
C GLU A 596 -37.32 29.86 -11.88
N LEU A 597 -37.82 29.44 -10.72
CA LEU A 597 -38.70 28.29 -10.59
C LEU A 597 -40.12 28.78 -10.83
N VAL A 598 -40.80 28.25 -11.86
CA VAL A 598 -42.12 28.69 -12.32
C VAL A 598 -43.13 27.55 -12.32
N ASP A 599 -44.41 27.90 -12.16
CA ASP A 599 -45.53 26.97 -12.34
C ASP A 599 -45.97 26.85 -13.81
N GLU A 600 -46.95 25.98 -14.10
CA GLU A 600 -47.53 25.76 -15.44
C GLU A 600 -48.07 27.06 -16.08
N ALA A 601 -48.48 28.05 -15.28
CA ALA A 601 -48.97 29.36 -15.75
C ALA A 601 -47.84 30.41 -15.88
N GLY A 602 -46.60 30.06 -15.58
CA GLY A 602 -45.43 30.92 -15.65
C GLY A 602 -45.25 31.87 -14.46
N ASN A 603 -45.99 31.70 -13.35
CA ASN A 603 -45.79 32.50 -12.14
C ASN A 603 -44.48 32.09 -11.46
N VAL A 604 -43.67 33.07 -11.07
CA VAL A 604 -42.40 32.82 -10.38
C VAL A 604 -42.65 32.43 -8.92
N VAL A 605 -42.44 31.15 -8.61
CA VAL A 605 -42.48 30.58 -7.25
C VAL A 605 -41.24 31.01 -6.47
N ARG A 606 -40.07 30.97 -7.13
CA ARG A 606 -38.77 31.26 -6.51
C ARG A 606 -37.79 31.80 -7.55
N ARG A 607 -36.86 32.66 -7.12
CA ARG A 607 -35.74 33.17 -7.95
C ARG A 607 -34.39 32.92 -7.26
N GLY A 608 -33.37 32.69 -8.08
CA GLY A 608 -31.96 32.63 -7.70
C GLY A 608 -31.08 33.28 -8.77
N PHE A 609 -29.91 33.78 -8.36
CA PHE A 609 -28.93 34.44 -9.21
C PHE A 609 -27.56 33.80 -9.04
N VAL A 610 -26.84 33.65 -10.15
CA VAL A 610 -25.52 33.02 -10.14
C VAL A 610 -24.53 33.82 -10.99
N LYS A 611 -23.38 34.14 -10.41
CA LYS A 611 -22.29 34.84 -11.09
C LYS A 611 -21.38 33.82 -11.78
N ILE A 612 -21.11 34.01 -13.07
CA ILE A 612 -20.12 33.22 -13.81
C ILE A 612 -18.93 34.09 -14.24
N GLU A 613 -17.90 33.48 -14.83
CA GLU A 613 -16.79 34.17 -15.49
C GLU A 613 -16.48 33.53 -16.85
N PHE A 614 -16.21 34.35 -17.87
CA PHE A 614 -15.67 33.85 -19.13
C PHE A 614 -14.14 33.77 -19.09
N GLY A 615 -13.61 32.56 -19.22
CA GLY A 615 -12.17 32.27 -19.30
C GLY A 615 -11.74 31.84 -20.70
N VAL A 616 -10.60 31.16 -20.78
CA VAL A 616 -10.04 30.54 -21.99
C VAL A 616 -9.69 29.09 -21.71
N THR A 617 -9.72 28.23 -22.75
CA THR A 617 -9.06 26.92 -22.65
C THR A 617 -7.56 27.15 -22.91
N LYS A 618 -6.70 26.86 -21.92
CA LYS A 618 -5.25 26.91 -22.11
C LYS A 618 -4.72 25.63 -22.74
N GLN A 619 -3.70 25.76 -23.58
CA GLN A 619 -2.87 24.63 -24.00
C GLN A 619 -1.93 24.17 -22.87
N ASP A 620 -1.46 22.93 -22.94
CA ASP A 620 -0.55 22.33 -21.96
C ASP A 620 0.83 23.02 -21.91
N ASP A 621 1.47 22.98 -20.74
CA ASP A 621 2.80 23.54 -20.52
C ASP A 621 3.88 22.83 -21.35
N LEU A 622 4.65 23.62 -22.12
CA LEU A 622 5.63 23.08 -23.05
C LEU A 622 6.98 22.86 -22.36
N VAL A 623 7.45 21.61 -22.31
CA VAL A 623 8.78 21.25 -21.79
C VAL A 623 9.69 20.88 -22.95
N VAL A 624 10.79 21.60 -23.12
CA VAL A 624 11.74 21.42 -24.22
C VAL A 624 13.16 21.24 -23.70
N GLY A 625 13.96 20.44 -24.38
CA GLY A 625 15.36 20.23 -24.00
C GLY A 625 16.05 19.25 -24.94
N ASP A 626 17.38 19.38 -25.04
CA ASP A 626 18.21 18.45 -25.79
C ASP A 626 18.32 17.08 -25.11
N LYS A 627 18.90 16.12 -25.85
CA LYS A 627 19.25 14.79 -25.31
C LYS A 627 20.18 14.92 -24.09
N ALA A 628 20.13 13.92 -23.22
CA ALA A 628 21.03 13.88 -22.07
C ALA A 628 22.49 13.86 -22.52
N ASN A 629 23.33 14.68 -21.88
CA ASN A 629 24.77 14.72 -22.10
C ASN A 629 25.47 13.87 -21.04
N ASP A 630 26.57 13.21 -21.40
CA ASP A 630 27.37 12.45 -20.44
C ASP A 630 28.63 13.24 -20.04
N LEU A 631 28.91 13.29 -18.75
CA LEU A 631 30.05 13.99 -18.15
C LEU A 631 30.85 13.05 -17.25
N VAL A 632 32.17 13.13 -17.33
CA VAL A 632 33.07 12.44 -16.37
C VAL A 632 33.54 13.46 -15.35
N ALA A 633 33.39 13.14 -14.06
CA ALA A 633 33.90 13.96 -12.97
C ALA A 633 35.43 14.11 -13.07
N LYS A 634 35.93 15.32 -12.76
CA LYS A 634 37.33 15.74 -12.88
C LYS A 634 37.65 16.72 -11.74
N CYS A 635 38.78 17.41 -11.82
CA CYS A 635 39.23 18.39 -10.84
C CYS A 635 38.23 19.52 -10.60
N ALA A 636 38.24 20.02 -9.37
CA ALA A 636 37.42 21.11 -8.85
C ALA A 636 37.19 22.28 -9.83
N GLU A 637 38.27 22.79 -10.42
CA GLU A 637 38.28 23.97 -11.32
C GLU A 637 37.82 23.67 -12.76
N THR A 638 37.58 22.40 -13.10
CA THR A 638 37.10 22.02 -14.45
C THR A 638 35.72 22.64 -14.67
N ALA A 639 35.58 23.50 -15.69
CA ALA A 639 34.29 24.05 -16.09
C ALA A 639 33.61 23.16 -17.14
N ALA A 640 32.30 23.01 -17.00
CA ALA A 640 31.41 22.45 -18.00
C ALA A 640 30.35 23.50 -18.39
N SER A 641 29.93 23.50 -19.67
CA SER A 641 28.89 24.40 -20.17
C SER A 641 28.03 23.70 -21.20
N TYR A 642 26.71 23.88 -21.10
CA TYR A 642 25.70 23.33 -22.00
C TYR A 642 24.81 24.46 -22.48
N THR A 643 24.44 24.44 -23.77
CA THR A 643 23.64 25.50 -24.39
C THR A 643 22.45 24.91 -25.14
N ILE A 644 21.24 25.36 -24.78
CA ILE A 644 20.06 25.22 -25.65
C ILE A 644 20.13 26.38 -26.63
N SER A 645 20.37 26.06 -27.91
CA SER A 645 20.73 27.04 -28.94
C SER A 645 19.54 27.85 -29.45
N GLU A 646 19.86 28.97 -30.09
CA GLU A 646 18.91 29.83 -30.79
C GLU A 646 18.13 29.05 -31.87
N GLN A 647 18.78 28.09 -32.55
CA GLN A 647 18.12 27.21 -33.52
C GLN A 647 17.16 26.22 -32.83
N PHE A 648 17.58 25.59 -31.72
CA PHE A 648 16.72 24.67 -30.98
C PHE A 648 15.43 25.36 -30.52
N ILE A 649 15.51 26.59 -29.99
CA ILE A 649 14.34 27.35 -29.54
C ILE A 649 13.44 27.75 -30.71
N ARG A 650 14.01 28.10 -31.87
CA ARG A 650 13.22 28.35 -33.10
C ARG A 650 12.43 27.11 -33.54
N GLU A 651 13.06 25.95 -33.51
CA GLU A 651 12.48 24.69 -34.01
C GLU A 651 11.51 24.05 -33.02
N ASN A 652 11.82 24.08 -31.72
CA ASN A 652 11.10 23.32 -30.69
C ASN A 652 10.25 24.20 -29.75
N VAL A 653 10.28 25.53 -29.90
CA VAL A 653 9.33 26.44 -29.21
C VAL A 653 8.57 27.28 -30.23
N TYR A 654 9.24 28.18 -30.95
CA TYR A 654 8.56 29.19 -31.77
C TYR A 654 7.74 28.62 -32.91
N ARG A 655 8.15 27.49 -33.51
CA ARG A 655 7.42 26.84 -34.60
C ARG A 655 6.30 25.90 -34.14
N VAL A 656 6.26 25.50 -32.87
CA VAL A 656 5.36 24.45 -32.36
C VAL A 656 4.42 24.91 -31.25
N ILE A 657 4.71 26.04 -30.60
CA ILE A 657 3.79 26.65 -29.65
C ILE A 657 2.47 27.00 -30.35
N THR A 658 1.35 26.71 -29.68
CA THR A 658 0.01 26.87 -30.24
C THR A 658 -0.96 27.39 -29.18
N ASN A 659 -2.03 28.04 -29.63
CA ASN A 659 -3.21 28.40 -28.82
C ASN A 659 -4.41 27.44 -29.09
N GLY A 660 -4.21 26.40 -29.91
CA GLY A 660 -5.25 25.48 -30.39
C GLY A 660 -5.95 25.89 -31.68
N LYS A 661 -5.69 27.11 -32.18
CA LYS A 661 -6.24 27.66 -33.44
C LYS A 661 -5.14 27.96 -34.45
N GLU A 662 -4.06 28.58 -33.98
CA GLU A 662 -2.85 28.91 -34.72
C GLU A 662 -1.68 28.09 -34.14
N THR A 663 -0.74 27.69 -35.00
CA THR A 663 0.52 27.05 -34.59
C THR A 663 1.67 27.90 -35.10
N SER A 664 2.69 28.05 -34.25
CA SER A 664 3.78 29.03 -34.32
C SER A 664 3.46 30.42 -33.76
N MET A 665 4.52 31.09 -33.31
CA MET A 665 4.54 32.44 -32.74
C MET A 665 5.90 33.07 -33.08
N SER A 666 5.95 34.36 -33.38
CA SER A 666 7.24 35.02 -33.60
C SER A 666 8.06 35.09 -32.30
N HIS A 667 9.37 35.22 -32.46
CA HIS A 667 10.28 35.40 -31.33
C HIS A 667 9.91 36.61 -30.45
N GLU A 668 9.45 37.70 -31.06
CA GLU A 668 9.08 38.94 -30.37
C GLU A 668 7.79 38.76 -29.57
N GLU A 669 6.74 38.21 -30.17
CA GLU A 669 5.49 37.85 -29.49
C GLU A 669 5.76 36.91 -28.31
N PHE A 670 6.66 35.94 -28.48
CA PHE A 670 7.01 35.00 -27.42
C PHE A 670 7.58 35.69 -26.17
N TRP A 671 8.57 36.57 -26.29
CA TRP A 671 9.15 37.23 -25.10
C TRP A 671 8.30 38.41 -24.59
N ASN A 672 7.43 38.95 -25.43
CA ASN A 672 6.38 39.86 -24.97
C ASN A 672 5.31 39.11 -24.15
N LEU A 673 4.97 37.87 -24.49
CA LEU A 673 4.00 37.05 -23.76
C LEU A 673 4.60 36.31 -22.55
N TYR A 674 5.78 35.71 -22.69
CA TYR A 674 6.48 34.94 -21.65
C TYR A 674 7.59 35.78 -21.01
N ASP A 675 7.49 35.97 -19.70
CA ASP A 675 8.40 36.85 -18.98
C ASP A 675 9.74 36.17 -18.65
N ALA A 676 10.80 36.67 -19.26
CA ALA A 676 12.18 36.29 -18.94
C ALA A 676 12.64 36.81 -17.57
N THR A 677 12.05 37.90 -17.06
CA THR A 677 12.51 38.56 -15.81
C THR A 677 12.00 37.85 -14.56
N THR A 678 10.86 37.16 -14.65
CA THR A 678 10.31 36.29 -13.59
C THR A 678 10.60 34.80 -13.82
N ALA A 679 11.58 34.48 -14.67
CA ALA A 679 12.00 33.11 -14.95
C ALA A 679 12.50 32.40 -13.68
N VAL A 680 11.97 31.20 -13.40
CA VAL A 680 12.40 30.38 -12.27
C VAL A 680 13.39 29.33 -12.75
N ALA A 681 14.62 29.39 -12.24
CA ALA A 681 15.66 28.41 -12.52
C ALA A 681 15.90 27.48 -11.32
N ALA A 682 16.14 26.20 -11.59
CA ALA A 682 16.41 25.19 -10.57
C ALA A 682 17.35 24.10 -11.09
N VAL A 683 18.05 23.41 -10.19
CA VAL A 683 18.79 22.18 -10.51
C VAL A 683 18.41 21.10 -9.51
N LYS A 684 18.22 19.88 -10.02
CA LYS A 684 18.03 18.66 -9.25
C LYS A 684 19.14 17.67 -9.53
N LYS A 685 19.57 16.95 -8.49
CA LYS A 685 20.48 15.81 -8.57
C LYS A 685 19.72 14.56 -8.10
N ASN A 686 19.64 13.54 -8.96
CA ASN A 686 18.85 12.32 -8.71
C ASN A 686 17.41 12.65 -8.24
N ASN A 687 16.78 13.63 -8.91
CA ASN A 687 15.46 14.21 -8.62
C ASN A 687 15.31 15.00 -7.29
N LEU A 688 16.35 15.12 -6.46
CA LEU A 688 16.37 15.96 -5.25
C LEU A 688 16.93 17.36 -5.56
N SER A 689 16.46 18.39 -4.86
CA SER A 689 16.98 19.76 -5.04
C SER A 689 18.47 19.85 -4.72
N HIS A 690 19.26 20.48 -5.58
CA HIS A 690 20.71 20.57 -5.45
C HIS A 690 21.22 22.00 -5.68
N SER A 691 22.07 22.50 -4.79
CA SER A 691 22.61 23.85 -4.87
C SER A 691 23.84 23.89 -5.77
N MET A 692 23.72 24.57 -6.92
CA MET A 692 24.81 24.86 -7.85
C MET A 692 24.42 26.03 -8.77
N SER A 693 25.36 26.48 -9.61
CA SER A 693 25.13 27.47 -10.65
C SER A 693 23.91 27.12 -11.49
N LEU A 694 22.93 28.03 -11.50
CA LEU A 694 21.66 27.85 -12.19
C LEU A 694 21.79 28.16 -13.69
N PRO A 695 21.01 27.48 -14.56
CA PRO A 695 20.89 27.83 -15.97
C PRO A 695 20.32 29.25 -16.14
N LYS A 696 20.80 29.99 -17.15
CA LYS A 696 20.43 31.39 -17.40
C LYS A 696 20.01 31.59 -18.85
N ILE A 697 19.04 32.49 -19.05
CA ILE A 697 18.72 33.05 -20.37
C ILE A 697 19.82 34.06 -20.71
N VAL A 698 20.40 33.97 -21.90
CA VAL A 698 21.57 34.77 -22.32
C VAL A 698 21.30 35.40 -23.69
N ASP A 699 21.86 36.61 -23.86
CA ASP A 699 21.82 37.49 -25.04
C ASP A 699 20.47 38.11 -25.43
N GLY A 700 20.58 39.31 -26.03
CA GLY A 700 19.48 40.12 -26.54
C GLY A 700 18.72 40.92 -25.46
N ASP A 701 18.45 42.19 -25.74
CA ASP A 701 17.46 42.99 -24.99
C ASP A 701 16.07 42.32 -25.09
N THR A 702 15.20 42.50 -24.10
CA THR A 702 13.79 42.06 -24.18
C THR A 702 12.91 42.97 -25.03
N SER A 703 13.38 44.18 -25.35
CA SER A 703 12.65 45.22 -26.08
C SER A 703 12.97 45.31 -27.59
N THR A 704 13.95 44.54 -28.08
CA THR A 704 14.29 44.51 -29.52
C THR A 704 14.07 43.10 -30.08
N GLY A 705 12.91 42.89 -30.70
CA GLY A 705 12.41 41.59 -31.20
C GLY A 705 13.18 40.95 -32.37
N THR A 706 14.46 41.27 -32.55
CA THR A 706 15.28 40.88 -33.72
C THR A 706 16.19 39.67 -33.47
N ALA A 707 16.50 39.35 -32.21
CA ALA A 707 17.53 38.36 -31.86
C ALA A 707 17.02 37.26 -30.92
N THR A 708 16.93 36.03 -31.43
CA THR A 708 16.58 34.85 -30.64
C THR A 708 17.55 34.65 -29.47
N LYS A 709 17.02 34.53 -28.25
CA LYS A 709 17.81 34.25 -27.05
C LYS A 709 18.26 32.79 -27.04
N LYS A 710 19.35 32.51 -26.32
CA LYS A 710 19.76 31.13 -25.96
C LYS A 710 19.68 30.94 -24.45
N ILE A 711 19.83 29.70 -24.01
CA ILE A 711 19.90 29.37 -22.58
C ILE A 711 21.19 28.60 -22.34
N VAL A 712 21.97 29.06 -21.37
CA VAL A 712 23.29 28.52 -21.04
C VAL A 712 23.30 28.05 -19.61
N TRP A 713 23.78 26.83 -19.38
CA TRP A 713 24.06 26.28 -18.08
C TRP A 713 25.56 26.00 -17.94
N SER A 714 26.24 26.78 -17.10
CA SER A 714 27.68 26.64 -16.84
C SER A 714 27.92 26.43 -15.36
N PHE A 715 28.80 25.51 -15.02
CA PHE A 715 29.19 25.18 -13.64
C PHE A 715 30.62 24.60 -13.59
N THR A 716 31.23 24.63 -12.42
CA THR A 716 32.49 23.96 -12.11
C THR A 716 32.25 22.56 -11.54
N HIS A 717 33.17 21.62 -11.75
CA HIS A 717 33.02 20.24 -11.27
C HIS A 717 33.00 20.14 -9.74
N THR A 718 33.46 21.16 -9.00
CA THR A 718 33.27 21.28 -7.55
C THR A 718 31.79 21.24 -7.16
N GLU A 719 30.94 21.92 -7.91
CA GLU A 719 29.52 22.11 -7.59
C GLU A 719 28.69 20.82 -7.76
N LEU A 720 29.27 19.77 -8.36
CA LEU A 720 28.65 18.46 -8.50
C LEU A 720 28.54 17.72 -7.15
N GLY A 721 29.51 17.89 -6.25
CA GLY A 721 29.67 17.07 -5.04
C GLY A 721 29.80 15.56 -5.33
N LYS A 722 29.58 14.72 -4.30
CA LYS A 722 29.73 13.25 -4.40
C LYS A 722 28.75 12.62 -5.40
N ILE A 723 29.26 11.99 -6.44
CA ILE A 723 28.52 11.32 -7.53
C ILE A 723 28.12 9.90 -7.14
N GLY A 724 28.97 9.19 -6.38
CA GLY A 724 28.79 7.77 -6.06
C GLY A 724 29.07 6.82 -7.23
N ALA A 725 29.29 5.53 -6.91
CA ALA A 725 29.71 4.51 -7.88
C ALA A 725 28.71 4.24 -9.01
N GLY A 726 27.41 4.45 -8.78
CA GLY A 726 26.34 4.29 -9.78
C GLY A 726 26.17 5.49 -10.72
N GLY A 727 26.95 6.57 -10.56
CA GLY A 727 26.71 7.84 -11.23
C GLY A 727 25.60 8.68 -10.59
N SER A 728 25.41 9.89 -11.11
CA SER A 728 24.32 10.80 -10.70
C SER A 728 23.81 11.59 -11.89
N GLN A 729 22.48 11.69 -12.03
CA GLN A 729 21.84 12.52 -13.05
C GLN A 729 21.52 13.91 -12.49
N PHE A 730 21.93 14.94 -13.21
CA PHE A 730 21.57 16.33 -12.95
C PHE A 730 20.56 16.81 -13.98
N VAL A 731 19.47 17.42 -13.51
CA VAL A 731 18.43 18.02 -14.32
C VAL A 731 18.35 19.50 -13.96
N ALA A 732 18.74 20.37 -14.88
CA ALA A 732 18.66 21.81 -14.72
C ALA A 732 17.51 22.36 -15.56
N THR A 733 16.69 23.24 -15.00
CA THR A 733 15.51 23.80 -15.67
C THR A 733 15.47 25.33 -15.57
N VAL A 734 15.00 25.99 -16.62
CA VAL A 734 14.53 27.39 -16.59
C VAL A 734 13.07 27.40 -17.05
N THR A 735 12.17 27.90 -16.21
CA THR A 735 10.74 28.01 -16.54
C THR A 735 10.34 29.47 -16.64
N VAL A 736 9.83 29.88 -17.81
CA VAL A 736 9.27 31.21 -18.06
C VAL A 736 7.74 31.14 -18.04
N LYS A 737 7.08 32.16 -17.49
CA LYS A 737 5.61 32.17 -17.31
C LYS A 737 4.94 33.15 -18.26
N ASN A 738 3.75 32.76 -18.72
CA ASN A 738 2.88 33.62 -19.50
C ASN A 738 2.38 34.78 -18.62
N LYS A 739 2.61 36.02 -19.06
CA LYS A 739 2.20 37.25 -18.35
C LYS A 739 0.68 37.41 -18.27
N LEU A 740 -0.06 36.76 -19.18
CA LEU A 740 -1.51 36.86 -19.29
C LEU A 740 -2.20 35.68 -18.60
N THR A 741 -2.94 35.98 -17.53
CA THR A 741 -3.79 35.01 -16.83
C THR A 741 -4.75 34.32 -17.81
N SER A 742 -5.32 35.08 -18.75
CA SER A 742 -6.37 34.61 -19.67
C SER A 742 -5.92 34.53 -21.13
N SER A 743 -4.73 33.99 -21.37
CA SER A 743 -4.23 33.62 -22.71
C SER A 743 -4.45 32.13 -22.98
N GLU A 744 -4.87 31.79 -24.20
CA GLU A 744 -5.06 30.41 -24.70
C GLU A 744 -3.73 29.63 -24.84
N TYR A 745 -2.61 30.34 -24.92
CA TYR A 745 -1.27 29.75 -24.98
C TYR A 745 -0.85 29.11 -23.63
N PRO A 746 0.15 28.20 -23.62
CA PRO A 746 0.65 27.53 -22.41
C PRO A 746 0.89 28.46 -21.22
N ALA A 747 0.66 27.99 -19.99
CA ALA A 747 0.86 28.81 -18.80
C ALA A 747 2.36 29.01 -18.49
N SER A 748 3.19 28.02 -18.77
CA SER A 748 4.64 28.10 -18.70
C SER A 748 5.35 27.33 -19.82
N ILE A 749 6.60 27.72 -20.06
CA ILE A 749 7.53 27.05 -20.98
C ILE A 749 8.78 26.72 -20.19
N THR A 750 9.14 25.43 -20.14
CA THR A 750 10.29 24.95 -19.35
C THR A 750 11.38 24.42 -20.26
N PHE A 751 12.54 25.05 -20.19
CA PHE A 751 13.76 24.62 -20.87
C PHE A 751 14.57 23.72 -19.94
N LYS A 752 14.92 22.52 -20.39
CA LYS A 752 15.51 21.44 -19.58
C LYS A 752 16.85 20.98 -20.14
N PHE A 753 17.87 20.98 -19.29
CA PHE A 753 19.12 20.23 -19.50
C PHE A 753 19.07 18.93 -18.71
N THR A 754 19.65 17.88 -19.25
CA THR A 754 19.93 16.63 -18.53
C THR A 754 21.39 16.27 -18.73
N VAL A 755 22.11 16.05 -17.63
CA VAL A 755 23.53 15.66 -17.64
C VAL A 755 23.71 14.45 -16.73
N ASN A 756 24.14 13.32 -17.28
CA ASN A 756 24.51 12.15 -16.49
C ASN A 756 26.00 12.26 -16.15
N VAL A 757 26.33 12.22 -14.87
CA VAL A 757 27.71 12.34 -14.39
C VAL A 757 28.17 11.00 -13.85
N LYS A 758 29.33 10.53 -14.32
CA LYS A 758 30.01 9.34 -13.81
C LYS A 758 31.38 9.68 -13.21
N LEU A 759 31.85 8.80 -12.33
CA LEU A 759 33.22 8.85 -11.84
C LEU A 759 34.23 8.50 -12.96
N PRO A 760 35.48 8.95 -12.88
CA PRO A 760 36.54 8.47 -13.75
C PRO A 760 36.75 6.96 -13.56
N GLU A 761 36.97 6.25 -14.66
CA GLU A 761 37.28 4.83 -14.66
C GLU A 761 38.78 4.65 -14.38
N LEU A 762 39.11 3.99 -13.26
CA LEU A 762 40.48 3.81 -12.80
C LEU A 762 40.96 2.39 -13.11
N THR A 763 42.19 2.26 -13.59
CA THR A 763 42.84 0.96 -13.83
C THR A 763 44.15 0.86 -13.06
N LEU A 764 44.45 -0.32 -12.55
CA LEU A 764 45.66 -0.63 -11.80
C LEU A 764 46.54 -1.61 -12.59
N ALA A 765 47.79 -1.20 -12.85
CA ALA A 765 48.86 -2.10 -13.25
C ALA A 765 49.77 -2.33 -12.03
N ALA A 766 49.74 -3.54 -11.48
CA ALA A 766 50.52 -3.93 -10.31
C ALA A 766 51.36 -5.19 -10.59
N THR A 767 52.44 -5.34 -9.84
CA THR A 767 53.26 -6.57 -9.79
C THR A 767 53.71 -6.74 -8.36
N GLU A 768 53.27 -7.80 -7.70
CA GLU A 768 53.59 -8.11 -6.31
C GLU A 768 55.09 -8.35 -6.11
N ASN A 769 55.59 -7.99 -4.93
CA ASN A 769 56.99 -8.17 -4.57
C ASN A 769 57.22 -9.53 -3.90
N ASP A 770 57.81 -10.47 -4.62
CA ASP A 770 58.10 -11.84 -4.15
C ASP A 770 58.81 -11.91 -2.79
N LEU A 771 59.62 -10.90 -2.42
CA LEU A 771 60.32 -10.86 -1.14
C LEU A 771 59.40 -10.75 0.08
N TYR A 772 58.22 -10.17 -0.09
CA TYR A 772 57.32 -9.83 1.01
C TYR A 772 55.99 -10.57 0.96
N TRP A 773 55.76 -11.42 -0.03
CA TRP A 773 54.49 -12.15 -0.15
C TRP A 773 54.63 -13.66 0.01
N THR A 774 53.71 -14.24 0.78
CA THR A 774 53.48 -15.69 0.78
C THR A 774 52.67 -16.09 -0.44
N LYS A 775 53.16 -17.09 -1.19
CA LYS A 775 52.39 -17.79 -2.22
C LYS A 775 51.75 -19.05 -1.65
N GLU A 776 50.47 -19.25 -1.92
CA GLU A 776 49.78 -20.54 -1.79
C GLU A 776 49.18 -20.92 -3.15
N ASP A 777 49.25 -22.19 -3.53
CA ASP A 777 48.80 -22.69 -4.84
C ASP A 777 49.29 -21.86 -6.04
N GLY A 778 50.52 -21.32 -5.93
CA GLY A 778 51.15 -20.45 -6.93
C GLY A 778 50.66 -19.00 -6.96
N LYS A 779 49.72 -18.60 -6.10
CA LYS A 779 49.13 -17.25 -6.05
C LYS A 779 49.59 -16.48 -4.81
N TYR A 780 49.88 -15.19 -4.98
CA TYR A 780 50.11 -14.26 -3.87
C TYR A 780 48.88 -14.19 -2.97
N LYS A 781 49.04 -14.50 -1.69
CA LYS A 781 47.92 -14.58 -0.73
C LYS A 781 48.04 -13.64 0.46
N TYR A 782 49.27 -13.44 0.95
CA TYR A 782 49.53 -12.60 2.13
C TYR A 782 50.77 -11.72 1.95
N PHE A 783 50.64 -10.41 2.14
CA PHE A 783 51.76 -9.51 2.36
C PHE A 783 52.24 -9.64 3.81
N ASN A 784 53.45 -10.14 4.01
CA ASN A 784 54.00 -10.48 5.32
C ASN A 784 54.61 -9.25 5.99
N VAL A 785 54.14 -8.94 7.19
CA VAL A 785 54.63 -7.84 8.02
C VAL A 785 55.28 -8.42 9.27
N ASN A 786 56.60 -8.25 9.35
CA ASN A 786 57.45 -8.68 10.48
C ASN A 786 57.78 -7.47 11.37
N VAL A 787 58.28 -7.73 12.59
CA VAL A 787 58.96 -6.68 13.36
C VAL A 787 60.29 -6.30 12.71
N ASN A 788 60.80 -5.10 13.03
CA ASN A 788 62.11 -4.64 12.59
C ASN A 788 63.22 -5.67 12.89
N VAL A 789 64.24 -5.70 12.04
CA VAL A 789 65.44 -6.52 12.25
C VAL A 789 66.29 -5.89 13.38
N PRO A 790 66.77 -6.67 14.38
CA PRO A 790 67.71 -6.16 15.39
C PRO A 790 68.99 -5.62 14.75
N SER A 791 69.43 -4.43 15.11
CA SER A 791 70.68 -3.82 14.59
C SER A 791 71.94 -4.39 15.24
N SER A 792 71.82 -4.97 16.42
CA SER A 792 72.85 -5.77 17.11
C SER A 792 72.22 -6.87 17.97
N ILE A 793 73.04 -7.81 18.47
CA ILE A 793 72.60 -8.87 19.39
C ILE A 793 72.03 -8.33 20.72
N THR A 794 72.36 -7.09 21.10
CA THR A 794 71.91 -6.42 22.34
C THR A 794 70.89 -5.30 22.10
N SER A 795 70.18 -5.33 20.97
CA SER A 795 69.19 -4.29 20.63
C SER A 795 68.08 -4.20 21.70
N PRO A 796 67.60 -2.99 22.08
CA PRO A 796 66.61 -2.84 23.15
C PRO A 796 65.17 -3.18 22.72
N ALA A 797 64.34 -3.52 23.71
CA ALA A 797 62.96 -4.00 23.53
C ALA A 797 62.00 -3.04 22.82
N GLU A 798 62.30 -1.73 22.89
CA GLU A 798 61.53 -0.66 22.25
C GLU A 798 61.66 -0.67 20.73
N ASN A 799 62.78 -1.16 20.17
CA ASN A 799 63.02 -1.21 18.73
C ASN A 799 62.31 -2.38 18.03
N CYS A 800 61.81 -3.35 18.79
CA CYS A 800 61.02 -4.47 18.28
C CYS A 800 59.58 -4.03 18.03
N GLN A 801 59.38 -3.27 16.94
CA GLN A 801 58.10 -2.76 16.46
C GLN A 801 57.73 -3.38 15.11
N PHE A 802 56.43 -3.52 14.83
CA PHE A 802 55.96 -3.75 13.47
C PHE A 802 55.84 -2.40 12.76
N SER A 803 56.63 -2.21 11.70
CA SER A 803 56.47 -1.09 10.78
C SER A 803 56.88 -1.54 9.39
N ARG A 804 55.96 -1.46 8.43
CA ARG A 804 56.20 -1.85 7.04
C ARG A 804 55.47 -0.92 6.08
N ALA A 805 56.19 -0.35 5.12
CA ALA A 805 55.60 0.50 4.10
C ALA A 805 54.75 -0.36 3.14
N LEU A 806 53.44 -0.07 3.08
CA LEU A 806 52.48 -0.78 2.23
C LEU A 806 52.82 -0.75 0.73
N PRO A 807 53.45 0.31 0.16
CA PRO A 807 53.95 0.27 -1.22
C PRO A 807 54.98 -0.83 -1.50
N GLU A 808 55.73 -1.31 -0.49
CA GLU A 808 56.71 -2.41 -0.69
C GLU A 808 56.06 -3.74 -1.09
N ALA A 809 54.74 -3.87 -0.90
CA ALA A 809 53.96 -5.01 -1.38
C ALA A 809 54.07 -5.20 -2.90
N TYR A 810 54.45 -4.18 -3.66
CA TYR A 810 54.52 -4.25 -5.11
C TYR A 810 55.88 -3.75 -5.63
N SER A 811 56.49 -4.48 -6.57
CA SER A 811 57.69 -4.04 -7.28
C SER A 811 57.37 -3.02 -8.39
N ALA A 812 56.13 -3.03 -8.88
CA ALA A 812 55.57 -2.01 -9.75
C ALA A 812 54.10 -1.75 -9.37
N TYR A 813 53.69 -0.49 -9.28
CA TYR A 813 52.34 -0.10 -8.90
C TYR A 813 51.95 1.23 -9.54
N ALA A 814 51.15 1.18 -10.59
CA ALA A 814 50.73 2.35 -11.36
C ALA A 814 49.21 2.37 -11.55
N VAL A 815 48.58 3.49 -11.21
CA VAL A 815 47.14 3.71 -11.37
C VAL A 815 46.94 4.73 -12.49
N THR A 816 46.08 4.43 -13.46
CA THR A 816 45.75 5.33 -14.57
C THR A 816 44.25 5.64 -14.62
N GLY A 817 43.88 6.70 -15.34
CA GLY A 817 42.51 7.25 -15.35
C GLY A 817 42.23 8.32 -14.29
N LEU A 818 43.22 8.61 -13.44
CA LEU A 818 43.14 9.65 -12.40
C LEU A 818 43.06 11.07 -13.01
N PRO A 819 42.28 11.99 -12.41
CA PRO A 819 42.14 13.35 -12.93
C PRO A 819 43.33 14.29 -12.61
N GLY A 820 44.23 13.92 -11.70
CA GLY A 820 45.46 14.68 -11.37
C GLY A 820 45.32 15.66 -10.19
N CYS A 821 44.32 15.45 -9.34
CA CYS A 821 43.85 16.38 -8.29
C CYS A 821 43.14 15.65 -7.13
N GLU A 822 43.41 14.37 -7.03
CA GLU A 822 43.00 13.45 -5.99
C GLU A 822 44.05 13.36 -4.87
N SER A 823 43.68 12.73 -3.75
CA SER A 823 44.60 12.30 -2.71
C SER A 823 44.50 10.80 -2.50
N ALA A 824 45.62 10.13 -2.22
CA ALA A 824 45.67 8.69 -2.01
C ALA A 824 45.98 8.35 -0.55
N ARG A 825 45.36 7.31 -0.01
CA ARG A 825 45.70 6.76 1.31
C ARG A 825 45.39 5.27 1.39
N TYR A 826 46.06 4.58 2.31
CA TYR A 826 45.72 3.21 2.67
C TYR A 826 44.78 3.19 3.89
N LYS A 827 43.91 2.18 3.97
CA LYS A 827 42.97 2.00 5.09
C LYS A 827 42.82 0.52 5.43
N VAL A 828 42.93 0.17 6.72
CA VAL A 828 42.51 -1.14 7.20
C VAL A 828 40.98 -1.21 7.15
N ILE A 829 40.44 -2.14 6.38
CA ILE A 829 38.98 -2.31 6.21
C ILE A 829 38.44 -3.55 6.92
N LYS A 830 39.31 -4.51 7.27
CA LYS A 830 38.95 -5.74 7.99
C LYS A 830 40.15 -6.30 8.75
N THR A 831 39.92 -7.02 9.84
CA THR A 831 40.95 -7.78 10.57
C THR A 831 40.47 -9.20 10.86
N TYR A 832 41.41 -10.12 11.07
CA TYR A 832 41.17 -11.52 11.42
C TYR A 832 42.04 -11.91 12.60
N SER A 833 41.47 -12.66 13.55
CA SER A 833 42.15 -13.23 14.71
C SER A 833 41.99 -14.74 14.66
N ASN A 834 43.11 -15.48 14.71
CA ASN A 834 43.13 -16.93 14.56
C ASN A 834 42.38 -17.44 13.30
N GLY A 835 42.44 -16.69 12.19
CA GLY A 835 41.75 -16.99 10.94
C GLY A 835 40.27 -16.61 10.89
N VAL A 836 39.69 -16.10 11.98
CA VAL A 836 38.28 -15.67 12.06
C VAL A 836 38.17 -14.16 11.93
N ALA A 837 37.25 -13.68 11.07
CA ALA A 837 37.01 -12.25 10.89
C ALA A 837 36.51 -11.59 12.18
N THR A 838 37.10 -10.45 12.56
CA THR A 838 36.64 -9.66 13.70
C THR A 838 35.39 -8.83 13.33
N SER A 839 34.52 -8.57 14.31
CA SER A 839 33.26 -7.82 14.11
C SER A 839 33.49 -6.34 13.75
N THR A 840 34.58 -5.76 14.23
CA THR A 840 35.10 -4.45 13.83
C THR A 840 36.59 -4.58 13.50
N VAL A 841 37.16 -3.61 12.76
CA VAL A 841 38.62 -3.50 12.66
C VAL A 841 39.23 -3.37 14.05
N MET A 842 40.27 -4.16 14.34
CA MET A 842 40.94 -4.17 15.63
C MET A 842 41.75 -2.88 15.82
N ASN A 843 41.41 -2.05 16.81
CA ASN A 843 41.99 -0.71 17.03
C ASN A 843 43.52 -0.66 17.14
N GLY A 844 44.17 -1.77 17.49
CA GLY A 844 45.62 -1.90 17.56
C GLY A 844 46.30 -2.25 16.22
N VAL A 845 45.55 -2.39 15.12
CA VAL A 845 46.08 -2.54 13.76
C VAL A 845 45.90 -1.20 13.04
N GLN A 846 47.00 -0.49 12.77
CA GLN A 846 46.98 0.93 12.41
C GLN A 846 47.76 1.18 11.12
N ILE A 847 47.46 2.31 10.45
CA ILE A 847 48.24 2.81 9.33
C ILE A 847 48.63 4.25 9.65
N ASP A 848 49.93 4.53 9.67
CA ASP A 848 50.51 5.85 9.80
C ASP A 848 51.14 6.27 8.47
N GLY A 849 50.49 7.20 7.77
CA GLY A 849 50.80 7.58 6.40
C GLY A 849 50.67 6.41 5.41
N VAL A 850 51.79 5.71 5.17
CA VAL A 850 51.87 4.51 4.32
C VAL A 850 52.40 3.28 5.06
N TYR A 851 52.72 3.40 6.36
CA TYR A 851 53.25 2.30 7.16
C TYR A 851 52.13 1.60 7.90
N ILE A 852 52.01 0.28 7.75
CA ILE A 852 51.16 -0.53 8.62
C ILE A 852 51.92 -0.93 9.87
N THR A 853 51.29 -0.73 11.03
CA THR A 853 51.89 -0.88 12.36
C THR A 853 50.95 -1.63 13.31
N LEU A 854 51.52 -2.19 14.38
CA LEU A 854 50.77 -2.82 15.47
C LEU A 854 51.03 -2.10 16.79
N ASP A 855 49.97 -1.87 17.57
CA ASP A 855 50.05 -1.34 18.92
C ASP A 855 50.55 -2.41 19.91
N LYS A 856 51.80 -2.25 20.37
CA LYS A 856 52.47 -3.13 21.34
C LYS A 856 51.85 -3.10 22.75
N SER A 857 50.92 -2.19 23.04
CA SER A 857 50.16 -2.19 24.29
C SER A 857 48.86 -3.02 24.21
N ASN A 858 48.34 -3.26 23.01
CA ASN A 858 47.00 -3.81 22.81
C ASN A 858 46.92 -5.32 23.08
N ALA A 859 46.14 -5.71 24.10
CA ALA A 859 46.00 -7.12 24.50
C ALA A 859 45.36 -8.01 23.42
N ALA A 860 44.40 -7.49 22.63
CA ALA A 860 43.75 -8.25 21.56
C ALA A 860 44.71 -8.52 20.38
N VAL A 861 45.57 -7.54 20.06
CA VAL A 861 46.66 -7.72 19.08
C VAL A 861 47.61 -8.82 19.54
N LYS A 862 48.07 -8.78 20.80
CA LYS A 862 48.97 -9.79 21.37
C LYS A 862 48.37 -11.20 21.33
N ALA A 863 47.11 -11.34 21.70
CA ALA A 863 46.41 -12.63 21.67
C ALA A 863 46.25 -13.16 20.24
N ALA A 864 45.83 -12.32 19.29
CA ALA A 864 45.67 -12.70 17.89
C ALA A 864 47.01 -13.08 17.24
N LEU A 865 48.03 -12.26 17.42
CA LEU A 865 49.38 -12.45 16.85
C LEU A 865 50.03 -13.77 17.30
N ASN A 866 49.73 -14.25 18.51
CA ASN A 866 50.28 -15.48 19.04
C ASN A 866 49.38 -16.72 18.84
N SER A 867 48.17 -16.54 18.30
CA SER A 867 47.26 -17.64 17.99
C SER A 867 47.78 -18.53 16.85
N ALA A 868 47.25 -19.75 16.73
CA ALA A 868 47.73 -20.74 15.76
C ALA A 868 47.72 -20.25 14.30
N ASN A 869 46.68 -19.51 13.91
CA ASN A 869 46.56 -18.92 12.57
C ASN A 869 46.94 -17.41 12.55
N GLY A 870 47.49 -16.86 13.64
CA GLY A 870 47.99 -15.49 13.71
C GLY A 870 46.95 -14.36 13.57
N LEU A 871 47.43 -13.18 13.18
CA LEU A 871 46.68 -11.95 12.98
C LEU A 871 46.79 -11.51 11.52
N GLN A 872 45.66 -11.26 10.85
CA GLN A 872 45.63 -10.68 9.50
C GLN A 872 44.79 -9.41 9.42
N ALA A 873 45.03 -8.60 8.37
CA ALA A 873 44.27 -7.41 8.06
C ALA A 873 44.07 -7.24 6.55
N VAL A 874 42.88 -6.84 6.10
CA VAL A 874 42.67 -6.41 4.71
C VAL A 874 42.90 -4.90 4.63
N VAL A 875 43.77 -4.49 3.72
CA VAL A 875 44.12 -3.10 3.47
C VAL A 875 43.61 -2.70 2.09
N ALA A 876 42.83 -1.63 2.04
CA ALA A 876 42.37 -0.99 0.82
C ALA A 876 43.28 0.19 0.45
N HIS A 877 43.61 0.36 -0.83
CA HIS A 877 44.19 1.58 -1.38
C HIS A 877 43.09 2.45 -1.98
N ILE A 878 42.88 3.63 -1.39
CA ILE A 878 41.72 4.49 -1.64
C ILE A 878 42.19 5.84 -2.19
N TYR A 879 41.61 6.26 -3.31
CA TYR A 879 41.73 7.61 -3.84
C TYR A 879 40.49 8.43 -3.46
N THR A 880 40.69 9.59 -2.84
CA THR A 880 39.66 10.60 -2.62
C THR A 880 39.75 11.65 -3.73
N LEU A 881 38.72 11.72 -4.56
CA LEU A 881 38.58 12.69 -5.65
C LEU A 881 38.20 14.08 -5.10
N SER A 882 38.43 15.16 -5.87
CA SER A 882 38.21 16.54 -5.41
C SER A 882 36.75 16.86 -5.06
N ASN A 883 35.78 16.06 -5.52
CA ASN A 883 34.36 16.17 -5.19
C ASN A 883 33.95 15.38 -3.92
N GLY A 884 34.91 14.70 -3.28
CA GLY A 884 34.74 13.94 -2.04
C GLY A 884 34.32 12.48 -2.21
N ASP A 885 34.20 11.95 -3.43
CA ASP A 885 34.04 10.50 -3.62
C ASP A 885 35.34 9.74 -3.28
N GLU A 886 35.19 8.52 -2.78
CA GLU A 886 36.29 7.62 -2.46
C GLU A 886 36.21 6.39 -3.36
N VAL A 887 37.30 6.08 -4.06
CA VAL A 887 37.42 4.95 -4.98
C VAL A 887 38.53 4.02 -4.48
N THR A 888 38.17 2.81 -4.07
CA THR A 888 39.13 1.75 -3.79
C THR A 888 39.64 1.17 -5.11
N VAL A 889 40.95 1.23 -5.36
CA VAL A 889 41.56 0.67 -6.58
C VAL A 889 42.22 -0.70 -6.36
N ASN A 890 42.45 -1.07 -5.09
CA ASN A 890 43.10 -2.31 -4.71
C ASN A 890 42.73 -2.70 -3.29
N GLU A 891 42.63 -4.01 -3.02
CA GLU A 891 42.51 -4.58 -1.69
C GLU A 891 43.44 -5.80 -1.56
N PHE A 892 44.23 -5.88 -0.49
CA PHE A 892 45.11 -7.00 -0.25
C PHE A 892 45.17 -7.40 1.23
N MET A 893 45.48 -8.67 1.48
CA MET A 893 45.60 -9.23 2.83
C MET A 893 47.04 -9.07 3.34
N VAL A 894 47.18 -8.49 4.51
CA VAL A 894 48.39 -8.40 5.31
C VAL A 894 48.36 -9.51 6.36
N ASN A 895 49.48 -10.22 6.54
CA ASN A 895 49.66 -11.23 7.59
C ASN A 895 50.79 -10.79 8.51
N PHE A 896 50.51 -10.69 9.80
CA PHE A 896 51.51 -10.27 10.79
C PHE A 896 52.23 -11.49 11.34
N ILE A 897 53.54 -11.56 11.09
CA ILE A 897 54.36 -12.71 11.49
C ILE A 897 54.71 -12.60 12.97
N ARG A 898 54.44 -13.67 13.72
CA ARG A 898 54.74 -13.76 15.15
C ARG A 898 56.26 -13.57 15.41
N PRO A 899 56.69 -12.60 16.24
CA PRO A 899 58.11 -12.27 16.37
C PRO A 899 58.98 -13.34 17.04
N VAL A 900 58.40 -14.22 17.86
CA VAL A 900 59.10 -15.27 18.62
C VAL A 900 58.34 -16.59 18.54
N ASN A 901 59.09 -17.68 18.33
CA ASN A 901 58.61 -19.05 18.29
C ASN A 901 59.19 -19.84 19.47
N LEU A 902 58.35 -20.65 20.13
CA LEU A 902 58.74 -21.59 21.18
C LEU A 902 58.87 -22.99 20.57
N ASN A 903 60.09 -23.48 20.44
CA ASN A 903 60.40 -24.72 19.74
C ASN A 903 60.78 -25.80 20.76
N MET A 904 59.78 -26.58 21.17
CA MET A 904 60.01 -27.74 22.03
C MET A 904 60.83 -28.79 21.27
N PRO A 905 61.97 -29.25 21.80
CA PRO A 905 62.81 -30.22 21.11
C PRO A 905 62.13 -31.59 21.04
N SER A 906 62.30 -32.28 19.92
CA SER A 906 61.78 -33.63 19.70
C SER A 906 62.77 -34.70 20.14
N GLY A 907 62.28 -35.88 20.53
CA GLY A 907 63.13 -37.03 20.84
C GLY A 907 63.64 -37.08 22.28
N ILE A 908 63.17 -36.21 23.17
CA ILE A 908 63.40 -36.37 24.61
C ILE A 908 62.70 -37.63 25.09
N SER A 909 63.41 -38.44 25.88
CA SER A 909 62.86 -39.64 26.49
C SER A 909 63.21 -39.76 27.97
N VAL A 910 62.32 -40.40 28.72
CA VAL A 910 62.50 -40.79 30.12
C VAL A 910 62.20 -42.29 30.30
N THR A 911 62.70 -42.86 31.38
CA THR A 911 62.57 -44.28 31.70
C THR A 911 61.53 -44.50 32.80
N ASP A 912 60.59 -45.41 32.56
CA ASP A 912 59.58 -45.80 33.53
C ASP A 912 60.15 -46.62 34.69
N ALA A 913 59.44 -46.72 35.82
CA ALA A 913 59.89 -47.48 37.00
C ALA A 913 61.30 -47.13 37.54
N MET A 914 61.83 -45.93 37.24
CA MET A 914 63.13 -45.47 37.76
C MET A 914 63.00 -44.99 39.21
N THR A 915 63.82 -45.56 40.10
CA THR A 915 63.80 -45.25 41.53
C THR A 915 64.30 -43.81 41.76
N GLY A 916 63.41 -42.93 42.22
CA GLY A 916 63.70 -41.50 42.38
C GLY A 916 63.25 -40.63 41.19
N GLY A 917 62.72 -41.23 40.12
CA GLY A 917 62.31 -40.57 38.88
C GLY A 917 63.41 -40.47 37.84
N ASP A 918 63.02 -40.07 36.63
CA ASP A 918 63.91 -39.74 35.50
C ASP A 918 63.56 -38.33 34.97
N VAL A 919 64.49 -37.67 34.26
CA VAL A 919 64.41 -36.23 33.97
C VAL A 919 64.51 -35.95 32.47
N ALA A 920 63.45 -35.35 31.92
CA ALA A 920 63.39 -34.82 30.57
C ALA A 920 64.01 -33.41 30.53
N ASP A 921 65.24 -33.27 30.07
CA ASP A 921 65.88 -31.96 29.82
C ASP A 921 65.48 -31.43 28.42
N PHE A 922 64.96 -30.20 28.37
CA PHE A 922 64.59 -29.49 27.15
C PHE A 922 65.41 -28.20 26.94
N GLN A 923 66.53 -28.03 27.64
CA GLN A 923 67.40 -26.87 27.52
C GLN A 923 68.30 -26.95 26.27
N TRP A 924 68.05 -26.10 25.28
CA TRP A 924 68.90 -25.95 24.09
C TRP A 924 68.79 -24.55 23.47
N ASN A 925 69.80 -24.14 22.70
CA ASN A 925 69.91 -22.75 22.19
C ASN A 925 68.79 -22.33 21.21
N GLY A 926 68.07 -23.27 20.58
CA GLY A 926 66.95 -22.98 19.69
C GLY A 926 65.56 -23.12 20.33
N LEU A 927 65.49 -23.34 21.65
CA LEU A 927 64.23 -23.41 22.41
C LEU A 927 63.34 -22.18 22.14
N LEU A 928 63.97 -21.02 21.95
CA LEU A 928 63.37 -19.83 21.40
C LEU A 928 64.08 -19.46 20.09
N THR A 929 63.31 -19.21 19.03
CA THR A 929 63.82 -18.56 17.81
C THR A 929 62.98 -17.34 17.47
N ASP A 930 63.54 -16.41 16.72
CA ASP A 930 62.78 -15.30 16.16
C ASP A 930 62.05 -15.68 14.85
N TRP A 931 61.38 -14.69 14.24
CA TRP A 931 60.69 -14.83 12.95
C TRP A 931 61.61 -15.13 11.75
N ARG A 932 62.93 -14.97 11.88
CA ARG A 932 63.95 -15.35 10.89
C ARG A 932 64.47 -16.77 11.11
N ASN A 933 64.03 -17.43 12.19
CA ASN A 933 64.57 -18.67 12.76
C ASN A 933 65.95 -18.54 13.41
N GLU A 934 66.37 -17.32 13.75
CA GLU A 934 67.61 -17.10 14.52
C GLU A 934 67.39 -17.44 16.00
N ALA A 935 68.38 -18.08 16.63
CA ALA A 935 68.33 -18.45 18.04
C ALA A 935 68.23 -17.21 18.96
N ILE A 936 67.33 -17.27 19.93
CA ILE A 936 67.22 -16.26 21.00
C ILE A 936 67.78 -16.87 22.28
N VAL A 937 68.96 -16.41 22.70
CA VAL A 937 69.74 -17.02 23.79
C VAL A 937 69.77 -16.09 25.01
N LYS A 938 69.40 -16.60 26.19
CA LYS A 938 69.44 -15.90 27.48
C LYS A 938 70.87 -15.45 27.82
N ASP A 939 71.02 -14.31 28.49
CA ASP A 939 72.32 -13.82 28.90
C ASP A 939 72.95 -14.69 30.00
N SER A 940 74.28 -14.73 30.06
CA SER A 940 75.03 -15.62 30.96
C SER A 940 76.39 -15.05 31.35
N TRP A 941 77.06 -15.68 32.31
CA TRP A 941 78.39 -15.29 32.77
C TRP A 941 79.36 -16.47 32.62
N SER A 942 80.51 -16.25 31.99
CA SER A 942 81.56 -17.26 31.80
C SER A 942 82.89 -16.80 32.40
N TRP A 943 83.69 -17.73 32.93
CA TRP A 943 85.00 -17.44 33.50
C TRP A 943 86.09 -17.65 32.43
N VAL A 944 86.98 -16.67 32.25
CA VAL A 944 87.98 -16.65 31.16
C VAL A 944 89.38 -16.34 31.71
N ASP A 945 90.41 -17.02 31.19
CA ASP A 945 91.83 -16.81 31.49
C ASP A 945 92.46 -15.64 30.72
N HIS A 946 93.30 -14.86 31.40
CA HIS A 946 94.02 -13.69 30.87
C HIS A 946 95.53 -13.80 31.12
N THR A 947 96.36 -13.26 30.22
CA THR A 947 97.84 -13.24 30.32
C THR A 947 98.38 -11.81 30.17
N ARG A 948 99.35 -11.40 31.00
CA ARG A 948 100.04 -10.10 30.89
C ARG A 948 101.57 -10.21 31.01
N SER A 949 102.28 -9.56 30.10
CA SER A 949 103.75 -9.47 30.04
C SER A 949 104.30 -8.20 30.72
N TYR A 950 105.50 -8.27 31.31
CA TYR A 950 106.19 -7.11 31.92
C TYR A 950 107.68 -7.37 32.24
N TRP A 951 108.46 -6.32 32.53
CA TRP A 951 109.85 -6.42 33.02
C TRP A 951 109.91 -6.65 34.53
N LYS A 952 110.53 -7.74 34.96
CA LYS A 952 110.83 -8.12 36.35
C LYS A 952 112.29 -7.76 36.69
N ARG A 953 112.56 -7.20 37.88
CA ARG A 953 113.94 -6.86 38.29
C ARG A 953 114.70 -8.11 38.79
N VAL A 954 115.97 -8.28 38.42
CA VAL A 954 116.76 -9.52 38.62
C VAL A 954 118.21 -9.37 39.14
N CYS A 955 118.70 -8.15 39.43
CA CYS A 955 120.04 -7.95 40.04
C CYS A 955 120.07 -8.28 41.56
N ALA A 956 121.19 -8.83 42.06
CA ALA A 956 121.45 -9.08 43.49
C ALA A 956 122.78 -8.42 43.98
N PRO A 957 122.87 -7.92 45.24
CA PRO A 957 124.12 -7.44 45.87
C PRO A 957 125.19 -8.53 46.26
N GLU A 958 126.35 -8.11 46.80
CA GLU A 958 127.58 -8.92 47.03
C GLU A 958 127.88 -9.21 48.54
N PHE A 959 128.56 -10.34 48.87
CA PHE A 959 128.75 -10.91 50.24
C PHE A 959 130.22 -11.36 50.55
N GLU A 960 130.70 -11.42 51.84
CA GLU A 960 132.07 -11.82 52.37
C GLU A 960 132.10 -12.97 53.46
N TYR A 961 133.09 -13.89 53.54
CA TYR A 961 133.01 -15.27 54.15
C TYR A 961 132.60 -15.45 55.63
N VAL A 962 131.85 -16.54 55.91
CA VAL A 962 131.54 -17.12 57.25
C VAL A 962 131.28 -18.66 57.05
N GLU A 963 131.07 -19.51 58.06
CA GLU A 963 130.66 -20.94 57.88
C GLU A 963 129.21 -21.27 58.37
N GLY A 964 128.50 -22.24 57.76
CA GLY A 964 127.21 -22.84 58.22
C GLY A 964 125.90 -22.77 57.40
N HIS A 965 125.00 -23.78 57.48
CA HIS A 965 123.56 -23.77 57.07
C HIS A 965 122.67 -24.87 57.76
N GLU A 966 121.35 -24.66 58.01
CA GLU A 966 120.44 -25.67 58.65
C GLU A 966 119.22 -26.13 57.79
N GLU A 967 118.64 -27.31 58.09
CA GLU A 967 117.51 -28.00 57.41
C GLU A 967 116.27 -28.26 58.31
N MET A 968 115.04 -28.00 57.84
CA MET A 968 113.81 -27.82 58.69
C MET A 968 113.21 -29.10 59.31
N VAL A 969 112.67 -28.95 60.52
CA VAL A 969 112.04 -30.00 61.37
C VAL A 969 110.59 -29.65 61.80
N THR A 970 110.25 -28.38 62.08
CA THR A 970 108.88 -27.96 62.49
C THR A 970 108.59 -26.51 62.05
N PRO A 971 107.37 -26.14 61.61
CA PRO A 971 107.02 -24.78 61.16
C PRO A 971 106.68 -23.79 62.31
N ALA A 972 106.58 -22.49 61.99
CA ALA A 972 106.47 -21.37 62.93
C ALA A 972 105.03 -20.97 63.35
N GLN A 973 104.89 -20.29 64.49
CA GLN A 973 103.62 -19.72 65.01
C GLN A 973 103.85 -18.40 65.78
N LEU A 974 102.79 -17.67 66.13
CA LEU A 974 102.82 -16.43 66.92
C LEU A 974 102.12 -16.62 68.28
N ASP A 975 102.71 -16.05 69.34
CA ASP A 975 102.20 -16.06 70.71
C ASP A 975 102.12 -14.61 71.24
N VAL A 976 101.02 -14.24 71.91
CA VAL A 976 100.73 -12.86 72.32
C VAL A 976 100.51 -12.78 73.83
N GLU A 977 101.37 -12.02 74.51
CA GLU A 977 101.34 -11.85 75.97
C GLU A 977 100.70 -10.51 76.35
N TYR A 978 99.70 -10.56 77.23
CA TYR A 978 98.99 -9.39 77.78
C TYR A 978 99.41 -9.13 79.24
N GLY A 979 99.20 -7.90 79.72
CA GLY A 979 99.39 -7.54 81.13
C GLY A 979 98.42 -6.46 81.59
N THR A 980 98.11 -6.45 82.90
CA THR A 980 97.12 -5.54 83.51
C THR A 980 97.80 -4.39 84.25
N ILE A 981 97.25 -3.17 84.13
CA ILE A 981 97.63 -2.02 84.97
C ILE A 981 96.43 -1.61 85.83
N LYS A 982 96.67 -1.35 87.12
CA LYS A 982 95.67 -0.81 88.06
C LYS A 982 96.26 0.24 88.99
N PHE A 983 95.66 1.42 89.07
CA PHE A 983 96.10 2.52 89.93
C PHE A 983 94.97 3.53 90.21
N THR A 984 95.15 4.39 91.22
CA THR A 984 94.24 5.50 91.51
C THR A 984 94.95 6.82 91.23
N THR A 985 94.35 7.70 90.42
CA THR A 985 94.93 8.99 90.06
C THR A 985 95.03 9.91 91.28
N THR A 986 96.15 10.62 91.44
CA THR A 986 96.32 11.62 92.53
C THR A 986 96.17 13.06 92.03
N THR A 987 96.31 13.27 90.73
CA THR A 987 95.96 14.50 89.99
C THR A 987 95.04 14.15 88.82
N THR A 988 94.45 15.16 88.17
CA THR A 988 93.80 14.92 86.87
C THR A 988 94.82 14.28 85.92
N THR A 989 94.45 13.14 85.33
CA THR A 989 95.32 12.28 84.53
C THR A 989 94.70 12.08 83.16
N THR A 990 95.47 12.30 82.11
CA THR A 990 95.03 12.09 80.72
C THR A 990 95.36 10.66 80.29
N MET A 991 94.37 9.99 79.71
CA MET A 991 94.49 8.69 79.04
C MET A 991 94.18 8.83 77.55
N TYR A 992 94.39 7.76 76.80
CA TYR A 992 94.28 7.74 75.35
C TYR A 992 93.48 6.55 74.88
N THR A 993 92.53 6.79 73.97
CA THR A 993 92.07 5.78 73.00
C THR A 993 92.70 6.11 71.65
N GLY A 994 92.68 5.18 70.70
CA GLY A 994 93.21 5.48 69.37
C GLY A 994 92.78 4.56 68.26
N LYS A 995 93.00 5.04 67.04
CA LYS A 995 92.46 4.46 65.81
C LYS A 995 93.48 4.58 64.69
N ALA A 996 93.72 3.46 64.01
CA ALA A 996 94.68 3.37 62.91
C ALA A 996 94.04 2.72 61.69
N THR A 997 94.10 3.41 60.55
CA THR A 997 93.74 2.81 59.26
C THR A 997 94.98 2.19 58.66
N TYR A 998 94.91 0.90 58.31
CA TYR A 998 95.96 0.21 57.60
C TYR A 998 95.48 -0.17 56.21
N ARG A 999 96.32 0.11 55.20
CA ARG A 999 96.08 -0.28 53.82
C ARG A 999 96.83 -1.57 53.53
N TYR A 1000 96.07 -2.62 53.27
CA TYR A 1000 96.54 -3.94 52.92
C TYR A 1000 96.65 -4.05 51.40
N TYR A 1001 97.80 -4.53 50.93
CA TYR A 1001 98.11 -4.69 49.51
C TYR A 1001 98.12 -6.17 49.11
N PRO A 1002 97.32 -6.58 48.11
CA PRO A 1002 97.42 -7.90 47.51
C PRO A 1002 98.55 -7.89 46.47
N LEU A 1003 99.09 -9.08 46.17
CA LEU A 1003 100.15 -9.23 45.16
C LEU A 1003 99.73 -8.72 43.76
N VAL A 1004 98.44 -8.88 43.42
CA VAL A 1004 97.77 -8.24 42.28
C VAL A 1004 96.31 -8.01 42.67
N GLY A 1005 95.81 -6.78 42.48
CA GLY A 1005 94.45 -6.38 42.85
C GLY A 1005 94.42 -4.92 43.33
N ARG A 1006 93.25 -4.43 43.76
CA ARG A 1006 93.18 -3.15 44.48
C ARG A 1006 93.51 -3.39 45.96
N SER A 1007 94.31 -2.50 46.53
CA SER A 1007 94.50 -2.42 47.98
C SER A 1007 93.18 -2.15 48.70
N ILE A 1008 93.02 -2.69 49.91
CA ILE A 1008 91.88 -2.39 50.78
C ILE A 1008 92.37 -1.71 52.05
N THR A 1009 91.57 -0.80 52.57
CA THR A 1009 91.80 -0.17 53.86
C THR A 1009 90.93 -0.83 54.92
N LYS A 1010 91.52 -1.17 56.06
CA LYS A 1010 90.81 -1.57 57.28
C LYS A 1010 91.25 -0.65 58.40
N THR A 1011 90.29 -0.10 59.12
CA THR A 1011 90.54 0.73 60.29
C THR A 1011 90.25 -0.06 61.55
N TYR A 1012 91.21 -0.09 62.47
CA TYR A 1012 91.08 -0.69 63.79
C TYR A 1012 91.04 0.41 64.83
N THR A 1013 90.20 0.24 65.85
CA THR A 1013 90.05 1.16 66.98
C THR A 1013 90.35 0.39 68.26
N ILE A 1014 91.14 0.98 69.15
CA ILE A 1014 91.26 0.56 70.54
C ILE A 1014 90.47 1.57 71.37
N GLU A 1015 89.30 1.13 71.83
CA GLU A 1015 88.35 1.94 72.60
C GLU A 1015 88.61 1.89 74.11
N GLU A 1016 89.43 0.94 74.56
CA GLU A 1016 89.90 0.86 75.94
C GLU A 1016 90.95 1.95 76.20
N GLU A 1017 90.76 2.71 77.27
CA GLU A 1017 91.57 3.87 77.58
C GLU A 1017 92.89 3.44 78.23
N MET A 1018 94.03 3.77 77.60
CA MET A 1018 95.37 3.41 78.06
C MET A 1018 96.17 4.64 78.50
N LEU A 1019 97.17 4.46 79.37
CA LEU A 1019 97.98 5.56 79.93
C LEU A 1019 98.80 6.30 78.87
N THR A 1020 99.26 5.58 77.84
CA THR A 1020 100.17 6.11 76.84
C THR A 1020 99.72 5.78 75.41
N LYS A 1021 100.09 6.67 74.48
CA LYS A 1021 99.93 6.45 73.04
C LYS A 1021 100.74 5.24 72.53
N ALA A 1022 101.79 4.83 73.24
CA ALA A 1022 102.62 3.66 72.87
C ALA A 1022 101.93 2.32 73.15
N GLU A 1023 101.18 2.21 74.25
CA GLU A 1023 100.37 1.03 74.56
C GLU A 1023 99.25 0.86 73.51
N ILE A 1024 98.56 1.96 73.16
CA ILE A 1024 97.58 2.00 72.06
C ILE A 1024 98.17 1.52 70.74
N ASN A 1025 99.38 1.97 70.37
CA ASN A 1025 100.03 1.53 69.12
C ASN A 1025 100.36 0.04 69.13
N THR A 1026 100.80 -0.49 70.28
CA THR A 1026 101.12 -1.91 70.43
C THR A 1026 99.86 -2.79 70.32
N ALA A 1027 98.74 -2.33 70.90
CA ALA A 1027 97.44 -2.98 70.77
C ALA A 1027 96.87 -2.90 69.34
N LEU A 1028 97.05 -1.77 68.64
CA LEU A 1028 96.67 -1.61 67.23
C LEU A 1028 97.50 -2.52 66.30
N GLU A 1029 98.80 -2.65 66.54
CA GLU A 1029 99.67 -3.57 65.79
C GLU A 1029 99.29 -5.04 66.01
N ALA A 1030 98.94 -5.45 67.24
CA ALA A 1030 98.39 -6.77 67.51
C ALA A 1030 97.10 -7.03 66.70
N LYS A 1031 96.15 -6.08 66.72
CA LYS A 1031 94.90 -6.17 65.95
C LYS A 1031 95.10 -6.13 64.44
N LYS A 1032 96.14 -5.46 63.95
CA LYS A 1032 96.55 -5.47 62.53
C LYS A 1032 97.00 -6.87 62.09
N VAL A 1033 97.81 -7.55 62.90
CA VAL A 1033 98.32 -8.89 62.60
C VAL A 1033 97.21 -9.94 62.72
N GLU A 1034 96.37 -9.86 63.77
CA GLU A 1034 95.20 -10.75 63.95
C GLU A 1034 94.15 -10.57 62.84
N GLY A 1035 93.89 -9.32 62.42
CA GLY A 1035 92.89 -8.97 61.41
C GLY A 1035 93.36 -9.08 59.96
N TRP A 1036 94.59 -9.58 59.73
CA TRP A 1036 95.28 -9.56 58.43
C TRP A 1036 94.52 -10.38 57.36
N PRO A 1037 94.02 -9.76 56.28
CA PRO A 1037 93.21 -10.46 55.29
C PRO A 1037 94.02 -11.49 54.47
N PHE A 1038 93.49 -12.70 54.34
CA PHE A 1038 94.10 -13.76 53.53
C PHE A 1038 94.26 -13.32 52.05
N GLY A 1039 95.43 -13.57 51.47
CA GLY A 1039 95.78 -13.15 50.10
C GLY A 1039 96.42 -11.75 49.98
N TYR A 1040 96.53 -11.00 51.08
CA TYR A 1040 97.24 -9.73 51.13
C TYR A 1040 98.64 -9.93 51.74
N ILE A 1041 99.67 -9.34 51.12
CA ILE A 1041 101.08 -9.65 51.41
C ILE A 1041 101.85 -8.57 52.18
N SER A 1042 101.33 -7.35 52.22
CA SER A 1042 101.85 -6.27 53.06
C SER A 1042 100.70 -5.39 53.56
N ALA A 1043 100.94 -4.71 54.67
CA ALA A 1043 100.04 -3.73 55.24
C ALA A 1043 100.86 -2.53 55.73
N GLU A 1044 100.51 -1.33 55.30
CA GLU A 1044 101.13 -0.08 55.78
C GLU A 1044 100.08 0.77 56.51
N LEU A 1045 100.54 1.65 57.41
CA LEU A 1045 99.65 2.64 58.03
C LEU A 1045 99.26 3.68 56.98
N ASP A 1046 97.96 3.89 56.80
CA ASP A 1046 97.37 4.77 55.80
C ASP A 1046 96.86 6.04 56.48
N GLY A 1047 97.76 7.01 56.59
CA GLY A 1047 97.61 8.21 57.41
C GLY A 1047 98.46 8.15 58.68
N GLU A 1048 98.10 8.94 59.68
CA GLU A 1048 98.67 8.88 61.02
C GLU A 1048 97.71 8.15 61.97
N ILE A 1049 98.21 7.72 63.14
CA ILE A 1049 97.36 7.14 64.19
C ILE A 1049 96.62 8.29 64.88
N GLU A 1050 95.30 8.27 64.85
CA GLU A 1050 94.46 9.23 65.56
C GLU A 1050 94.33 8.82 67.03
N TYR A 1051 94.57 9.74 67.95
CA TYR A 1051 94.40 9.50 69.39
C TYR A 1051 93.37 10.47 69.96
N THR A 1052 92.48 9.98 70.81
CA THR A 1052 91.55 10.83 71.58
C THR A 1052 92.03 10.89 73.02
N GLU A 1053 92.20 12.11 73.54
CA GLU A 1053 92.61 12.33 74.93
C GLU A 1053 91.39 12.31 75.85
N VAL A 1054 91.39 11.43 76.86
CA VAL A 1054 90.32 11.30 77.85
C VAL A 1054 90.85 11.70 79.22
N SER A 1055 90.32 12.79 79.78
CA SER A 1055 90.81 13.33 81.05
C SER A 1055 90.03 12.74 82.23
N LYS A 1056 90.72 12.05 83.13
CA LYS A 1056 90.16 11.50 84.39
C LYS A 1056 90.48 12.43 85.56
N PRO A 1057 89.48 12.85 86.36
CA PRO A 1057 89.74 13.70 87.53
C PRO A 1057 90.58 12.97 88.60
N ALA A 1058 91.18 13.74 89.51
CA ALA A 1058 91.92 13.20 90.64
C ALA A 1058 91.04 12.27 91.52
N SER A 1059 91.65 11.27 92.15
CA SER A 1059 91.04 10.19 92.94
C SER A 1059 90.19 9.17 92.15
N THR A 1060 90.36 9.10 90.82
CA THR A 1060 89.71 8.08 89.98
C THR A 1060 90.54 6.80 89.98
N THR A 1061 89.93 5.64 90.25
CA THR A 1061 90.61 4.33 90.09
C THR A 1061 90.43 3.84 88.66
N ILE A 1062 91.53 3.38 88.06
CA ILE A 1062 91.66 3.03 86.66
C ILE A 1062 92.30 1.64 86.59
N GLU A 1063 91.74 0.77 85.76
CA GLU A 1063 92.20 -0.60 85.51
C GLU A 1063 91.94 -0.97 84.06
N TYR A 1064 92.94 -1.51 83.36
CA TYR A 1064 92.83 -1.95 81.96
C TYR A 1064 93.97 -2.92 81.60
N ASP A 1065 93.76 -3.71 80.54
CA ASP A 1065 94.77 -4.64 80.00
C ASP A 1065 95.48 -4.04 78.77
N TYR A 1066 96.78 -4.31 78.62
CA TYR A 1066 97.59 -3.90 77.47
C TYR A 1066 98.39 -5.06 76.87
N VAL A 1067 98.73 -4.96 75.59
CA VAL A 1067 99.62 -5.93 74.93
C VAL A 1067 101.04 -5.69 75.43
N LYS A 1068 101.58 -6.67 76.17
CA LYS A 1068 102.88 -6.59 76.84
C LYS A 1068 104.02 -7.07 75.93
N SER A 1069 103.82 -8.13 75.16
CA SER A 1069 104.73 -8.56 74.10
C SER A 1069 104.05 -9.42 73.03
N ILE A 1070 104.61 -9.46 71.82
CA ILE A 1070 104.20 -10.37 70.73
C ILE A 1070 105.44 -11.18 70.37
N ASN A 1071 105.44 -12.48 70.69
CA ASN A 1071 106.58 -13.36 70.48
C ASN A 1071 106.33 -14.28 69.29
N TYR A 1072 107.19 -14.18 68.28
CA TYR A 1072 107.23 -15.13 67.18
C TYR A 1072 108.00 -16.38 67.59
N VAL A 1073 107.37 -17.55 67.50
CA VAL A 1073 107.99 -18.85 67.72
C VAL A 1073 108.40 -19.40 66.35
N PRO A 1074 109.69 -19.28 65.96
CA PRO A 1074 110.14 -19.66 64.63
C PRO A 1074 110.14 -21.18 64.42
N ALA A 1075 110.21 -21.56 63.15
CA ALA A 1075 110.40 -22.93 62.71
C ALA A 1075 111.78 -23.47 63.15
N VAL A 1076 111.85 -24.76 63.53
CA VAL A 1076 113.09 -25.44 63.98
C VAL A 1076 113.81 -26.09 62.80
N TYR A 1077 115.15 -26.06 62.77
CA TYR A 1077 116.02 -26.63 61.71
C TYR A 1077 117.25 -27.35 62.35
N LYS A 1078 118.08 -28.07 61.56
CA LYS A 1078 119.32 -28.79 61.99
C LYS A 1078 120.56 -28.52 61.08
N TRP A 1079 121.77 -28.39 61.64
CA TRP A 1079 122.98 -27.84 60.97
C TRP A 1079 123.81 -28.74 60.03
N VAL A 1080 124.51 -28.03 59.12
CA VAL A 1080 125.49 -28.39 58.06
C VAL A 1080 126.47 -27.18 57.91
N GLU A 1081 127.64 -27.29 57.28
CA GLU A 1081 128.67 -26.21 57.21
C GLU A 1081 128.56 -25.34 55.89
N GLY A 1082 129.22 -24.16 55.70
CA GLY A 1082 128.73 -23.14 54.71
C GLY A 1082 129.24 -21.65 54.65
N ASN A 1083 128.27 -20.67 54.63
CA ASN A 1083 128.15 -19.16 54.77
C ASN A 1083 129.05 -18.11 53.97
N TRP A 1084 128.63 -16.83 53.80
CA TRP A 1084 129.27 -15.53 53.32
C TRP A 1084 128.21 -14.37 53.62
N THR A 1085 128.54 -13.08 53.95
CA THR A 1085 127.68 -11.95 54.51
C THR A 1085 127.71 -10.56 53.75
N MET A 1086 126.58 -9.84 53.54
CA MET A 1086 126.35 -8.83 52.44
C MET A 1086 126.75 -7.35 52.66
N VAL A 1087 127.06 -6.62 51.57
CA VAL A 1087 127.15 -5.14 51.50
C VAL A 1087 126.20 -4.57 50.39
N PRO A 1088 125.51 -3.41 50.56
CA PRO A 1088 124.43 -2.97 49.65
C PRO A 1088 124.85 -2.45 48.24
N HIS A 1089 124.04 -2.74 47.22
CA HIS A 1089 124.25 -2.42 45.79
C HIS A 1089 123.22 -1.44 45.19
N LYS A 1090 123.55 -0.74 44.09
CA LYS A 1090 122.71 0.30 43.44
C LYS A 1090 122.36 -0.03 41.98
N HIS A 1091 121.08 -0.29 41.70
CA HIS A 1091 120.58 -0.83 40.42
C HIS A 1091 120.41 0.18 39.25
N THR A 1092 120.31 -0.34 38.02
CA THR A 1092 119.97 0.41 36.80
C THR A 1092 118.46 0.59 36.57
N ALA A 1093 118.08 1.63 35.82
CA ALA A 1093 116.68 1.95 35.47
C ALA A 1093 115.99 0.88 34.59
N MET A 1094 114.65 0.88 34.59
CA MET A 1094 113.83 -0.08 33.83
C MET A 1094 113.86 0.22 32.32
N PRO A 1095 113.95 -0.80 31.44
CA PRO A 1095 113.79 -0.61 30.00
C PRO A 1095 112.43 -0.01 29.64
N ALA A 1096 112.41 0.93 28.69
CA ALA A 1096 111.22 1.64 28.23
C ALA A 1096 110.61 1.06 26.92
N TYR A 1097 111.02 -0.15 26.54
CA TYR A 1097 110.54 -0.90 25.37
C TYR A 1097 110.07 -2.28 25.84
N GLU A 1098 109.17 -2.97 25.12
CA GLU A 1098 108.75 -4.33 25.48
C GLU A 1098 109.76 -5.39 25.00
N GLY A 1099 109.92 -6.47 25.76
CA GLY A 1099 110.83 -7.57 25.39
C GLY A 1099 110.29 -8.42 24.23
N THR A 1100 111.17 -8.82 23.33
CA THR A 1100 110.85 -9.63 22.14
C THR A 1100 110.76 -11.13 22.43
N SER A 1101 111.23 -11.57 23.61
CA SER A 1101 111.10 -12.94 24.10
C SER A 1101 111.10 -12.98 25.62
N TYR A 1102 110.38 -13.92 26.21
CA TYR A 1102 110.41 -14.14 27.67
C TYR A 1102 111.78 -14.69 28.09
N GLY A 1103 112.37 -14.10 29.12
CA GLY A 1103 113.76 -14.33 29.52
C GLY A 1103 114.78 -13.35 28.91
N GLN A 1104 114.38 -12.43 28.02
CA GLN A 1104 115.26 -11.35 27.56
C GLN A 1104 115.66 -10.46 28.76
N THR A 1105 116.95 -10.14 28.89
CA THR A 1105 117.48 -9.26 29.95
C THR A 1105 118.01 -7.92 29.43
N SER A 1106 117.83 -6.84 30.18
CA SER A 1106 118.40 -5.51 29.91
C SER A 1106 118.69 -4.74 31.20
N GLY A 1107 119.97 -4.59 31.53
CA GLY A 1107 120.40 -4.11 32.85
C GLY A 1107 119.87 -5.02 33.95
N CYS A 1108 119.37 -4.45 35.04
CA CYS A 1108 118.79 -5.20 36.15
C CYS A 1108 117.40 -5.83 35.89
N TRP A 1109 116.97 -6.07 34.65
CA TRP A 1109 115.58 -6.44 34.35
C TRP A 1109 115.46 -7.56 33.31
N GLU A 1110 114.45 -8.44 33.47
CA GLU A 1110 114.12 -9.60 32.62
C GLU A 1110 112.64 -9.54 32.19
N TRP A 1111 112.32 -9.83 30.92
CA TRP A 1111 110.94 -9.83 30.40
C TRP A 1111 110.20 -11.14 30.71
N THR A 1112 109.03 -11.08 31.34
CA THR A 1112 108.27 -12.25 31.83
C THR A 1112 106.75 -12.07 31.70
N LYS A 1113 105.93 -13.06 32.12
CA LYS A 1113 104.45 -13.02 32.08
C LYS A 1113 103.75 -13.54 33.35
N LYS A 1114 102.48 -13.15 33.56
CA LYS A 1114 101.57 -13.65 34.62
C LYS A 1114 100.15 -13.89 34.06
N GLU A 1115 99.45 -14.89 34.61
CA GLU A 1115 98.15 -15.40 34.12
C GLU A 1115 97.08 -15.46 35.24
N TRP A 1116 95.78 -15.24 34.95
CA TRP A 1116 94.65 -15.30 35.91
C TRP A 1116 93.23 -15.35 35.27
N THR A 1117 92.20 -15.84 35.98
CA THR A 1117 90.78 -15.87 35.53
C THR A 1117 89.91 -14.70 36.03
N ARG A 1118 88.87 -14.29 35.27
CA ARG A 1118 87.79 -13.35 35.71
C ARG A 1118 86.43 -13.74 35.08
N PRO A 1119 85.26 -13.44 35.69
CA PRO A 1119 83.98 -13.62 35.02
C PRO A 1119 83.71 -12.47 34.03
N GLU A 1120 83.31 -12.85 32.82
CA GLU A 1120 82.89 -11.97 31.73
C GLU A 1120 81.40 -12.22 31.41
N TRP A 1121 80.68 -11.15 31.06
CA TRP A 1121 79.25 -11.20 30.75
C TRP A 1121 79.04 -11.46 29.26
N ASN A 1122 78.34 -12.54 28.95
CA ASN A 1122 77.84 -12.84 27.60
C ASN A 1122 76.41 -12.31 27.50
N ALA A 1123 76.21 -11.28 26.70
CA ALA A 1123 74.95 -10.52 26.62
C ALA A 1123 73.73 -11.28 26.03
N GLY A 1124 73.85 -12.58 25.80
CA GLY A 1124 72.86 -13.36 25.07
C GLY A 1124 72.77 -12.97 23.60
N GLN A 1125 71.86 -13.62 22.88
CA GLN A 1125 71.57 -13.34 21.46
C GLN A 1125 70.12 -12.89 21.33
N TYR A 1126 69.92 -11.63 20.95
CA TYR A 1126 68.62 -10.97 20.72
C TYR A 1126 67.62 -10.96 21.90
N TRP A 1127 68.00 -11.49 23.07
CA TRP A 1127 67.17 -11.60 24.28
C TRP A 1127 66.52 -10.27 24.67
N PHE A 1128 67.28 -9.18 24.70
CA PHE A 1128 66.77 -7.86 25.08
C PHE A 1128 65.83 -7.23 24.03
N PHE A 1129 65.88 -7.65 22.76
CA PHE A 1129 65.11 -7.04 21.68
C PHE A 1129 63.65 -7.49 21.70
N TYR A 1130 63.39 -8.77 21.96
CA TYR A 1130 62.03 -9.30 21.95
C TYR A 1130 61.26 -9.01 23.25
N GLY A 1131 61.88 -8.30 24.21
CA GLY A 1131 61.27 -7.84 25.46
C GLY A 1131 61.46 -8.82 26.63
N PRO A 1132 60.94 -8.48 27.82
CA PRO A 1132 61.15 -9.29 29.01
C PRO A 1132 60.50 -10.66 28.84
N PHE A 1133 61.35 -11.70 28.81
CA PHE A 1133 60.91 -13.08 28.81
C PHE A 1133 60.53 -13.53 30.22
N SER A 1134 59.44 -14.28 30.35
CA SER A 1134 59.31 -15.20 31.50
C SER A 1134 60.24 -16.39 31.31
N ASP A 1135 60.47 -17.17 32.35
CA ASP A 1135 60.95 -18.53 32.13
C ASP A 1135 59.89 -19.33 31.34
N VAL A 1136 60.33 -20.39 30.66
CA VAL A 1136 59.45 -21.28 29.89
C VAL A 1136 58.69 -22.16 30.88
N THR A 1137 57.36 -22.19 30.82
CA THR A 1137 56.52 -22.95 31.74
C THR A 1137 55.78 -24.06 31.00
N VAL A 1138 55.85 -25.29 31.51
CA VAL A 1138 55.06 -26.43 31.03
C VAL A 1138 53.88 -26.70 31.97
N ASN A 1139 52.68 -26.82 31.42
CA ASN A 1139 51.47 -27.07 32.19
C ASN A 1139 51.28 -28.58 32.44
N VAL A 1140 52.01 -29.11 33.42
CA VAL A 1140 51.98 -30.54 33.78
C VAL A 1140 50.59 -31.06 34.19
N ASN A 1141 49.67 -30.17 34.59
CA ASN A 1141 48.29 -30.55 34.92
C ASN A 1141 47.40 -30.78 33.68
N GLU A 1142 47.81 -30.22 32.53
CA GLU A 1142 47.18 -30.45 31.22
C GLU A 1142 47.98 -31.47 30.39
N ALA A 1143 48.89 -32.22 31.02
CA ALA A 1143 49.62 -33.29 30.37
C ALA A 1143 48.67 -34.41 29.93
N THR A 1144 48.68 -34.72 28.64
CA THR A 1144 47.95 -35.85 28.03
C THR A 1144 48.95 -36.90 27.57
N THR A 1145 48.47 -38.10 27.21
CA THR A 1145 49.33 -39.20 26.78
C THR A 1145 48.80 -39.87 25.51
N SER A 1146 49.66 -40.64 24.84
CA SER A 1146 49.26 -41.55 23.76
C SER A 1146 48.61 -42.86 24.28
N LEU A 1147 48.21 -42.92 25.56
CA LEU A 1147 47.60 -44.10 26.16
C LEU A 1147 46.08 -44.05 26.01
N GLU A 1148 45.54 -44.65 24.97
CA GLU A 1148 44.08 -44.63 24.74
C GLU A 1148 43.29 -45.39 25.83
N TYR A 1149 43.89 -46.43 26.42
CA TYR A 1149 43.21 -47.31 27.38
C TYR A 1149 42.73 -46.62 28.67
N ASN A 1150 43.37 -45.50 29.07
CA ASN A 1150 42.97 -44.70 30.24
C ASN A 1150 42.37 -43.34 29.83
N GLY A 1151 42.03 -43.16 28.55
CA GLY A 1151 41.51 -41.91 28.00
C GLY A 1151 42.56 -40.81 27.90
N ASN A 1152 43.77 -41.15 27.43
CA ASN A 1152 44.88 -40.23 27.16
C ASN A 1152 45.39 -39.50 28.41
N LYS A 1153 45.33 -40.15 29.57
CA LYS A 1153 45.77 -39.62 30.87
C LYS A 1153 47.14 -40.17 31.27
N LEU A 1154 47.76 -39.55 32.27
CA LEU A 1154 48.91 -40.15 32.94
C LEU A 1154 48.51 -41.47 33.64
N PRO A 1155 49.42 -42.46 33.76
CA PRO A 1155 49.17 -43.66 34.56
C PRO A 1155 48.87 -43.34 36.02
N ASP A 1156 48.04 -44.16 36.68
CA ASP A 1156 47.64 -43.93 38.07
C ASP A 1156 48.85 -43.98 39.02
N GLY A 1157 49.13 -42.87 39.69
CA GLY A 1157 50.31 -42.72 40.56
C GLY A 1157 51.56 -42.18 39.86
N ALA A 1158 51.50 -41.87 38.56
CA ALA A 1158 52.54 -41.12 37.87
C ALA A 1158 52.46 -39.62 38.22
N THR A 1159 53.61 -38.97 38.39
CA THR A 1159 53.69 -37.52 38.62
C THR A 1159 54.69 -36.85 37.67
N LEU A 1160 54.44 -35.57 37.40
CA LEU A 1160 55.28 -34.68 36.61
C LEU A 1160 55.56 -33.42 37.43
N VAL A 1161 56.82 -33.01 37.51
CA VAL A 1161 57.24 -31.76 38.18
C VAL A 1161 58.23 -31.02 37.29
N GLN A 1162 58.01 -29.73 37.05
CA GLN A 1162 58.95 -28.89 36.32
C GLN A 1162 60.02 -28.32 37.26
N GLU A 1163 61.29 -28.45 36.90
CA GLU A 1163 62.42 -27.79 37.56
C GLU A 1163 63.27 -27.08 36.50
N GLY A 1164 63.12 -25.75 36.38
CA GLY A 1164 63.77 -24.97 35.32
C GLY A 1164 63.35 -25.45 33.91
N ASN A 1165 64.33 -25.68 33.04
CA ASN A 1165 64.12 -26.23 31.69
C ASN A 1165 64.08 -27.77 31.67
N THR A 1166 63.65 -28.42 32.76
CA THR A 1166 63.52 -29.87 32.86
C THR A 1166 62.14 -30.28 33.39
N VAL A 1167 61.67 -31.46 33.01
CA VAL A 1167 60.49 -32.11 33.60
C VAL A 1167 60.90 -33.44 34.22
N LYS A 1168 60.73 -33.56 35.53
CA LYS A 1168 60.92 -34.81 36.25
C LYS A 1168 59.66 -35.66 36.16
N TYR A 1169 59.81 -36.89 35.68
CA TYR A 1169 58.77 -37.92 35.60
C TYR A 1169 59.02 -38.99 36.66
N VAL A 1170 57.98 -39.34 37.42
CA VAL A 1170 58.04 -40.40 38.44
C VAL A 1170 56.82 -41.31 38.28
N ASN A 1171 57.03 -42.58 37.99
CA ASN A 1171 56.00 -43.62 38.06
C ASN A 1171 56.64 -44.93 38.53
N VAL A 1172 56.47 -45.22 39.82
CA VAL A 1172 56.98 -46.44 40.45
C VAL A 1172 55.86 -47.38 40.94
N SER A 1173 54.62 -46.90 40.92
CA SER A 1173 53.44 -47.61 41.45
C SER A 1173 52.71 -48.41 40.37
N SER A 1174 52.68 -47.92 39.13
CA SER A 1174 51.90 -48.48 38.02
C SER A 1174 52.70 -48.46 36.70
N PRO A 1175 53.81 -49.20 36.61
CA PRO A 1175 54.69 -49.15 35.44
C PRO A 1175 54.02 -49.71 34.17
N VAL A 1176 54.22 -49.03 33.05
CA VAL A 1176 53.71 -49.37 31.72
C VAL A 1176 54.78 -50.17 30.97
N GLY A 1177 54.46 -51.42 30.61
CA GLY A 1177 55.42 -52.35 29.98
C GLY A 1177 55.78 -52.08 28.52
N TYR A 1178 55.44 -50.90 27.97
CA TYR A 1178 55.68 -50.53 26.57
C TYR A 1178 55.86 -49.02 26.42
N THR A 1179 56.52 -48.59 25.34
CA THR A 1179 56.81 -47.17 25.08
C THR A 1179 55.55 -46.38 24.77
N TYR A 1180 55.40 -45.20 25.36
CA TYR A 1180 54.31 -44.26 25.07
C TYR A 1180 54.78 -42.80 25.11
N GLN A 1181 53.93 -41.85 24.71
CA GLN A 1181 54.26 -40.42 24.71
C GLN A 1181 53.41 -39.64 25.72
N ILE A 1182 54.00 -38.61 26.31
CA ILE A 1182 53.35 -37.57 27.10
C ILE A 1182 53.44 -36.25 26.32
N PHE A 1183 52.31 -35.56 26.16
CA PHE A 1183 52.19 -34.26 25.52
C PHE A 1183 51.85 -33.21 26.57
N ILE A 1184 52.71 -32.22 26.79
CA ILE A 1184 52.54 -31.19 27.82
C ILE A 1184 52.48 -29.81 27.14
N PRO A 1185 51.39 -29.03 27.31
CA PRO A 1185 51.34 -27.66 26.82
C PRO A 1185 52.46 -26.82 27.42
N ALA A 1186 53.16 -26.04 26.59
CA ALA A 1186 54.28 -25.22 27.00
C ALA A 1186 54.07 -23.76 26.58
N THR A 1187 54.50 -22.81 27.40
CA THR A 1187 54.28 -21.38 27.17
C THR A 1187 55.48 -20.55 27.59
N VAL A 1188 55.64 -19.38 26.96
CA VAL A 1188 56.57 -18.35 27.40
C VAL A 1188 55.98 -16.97 27.09
N ASN A 1189 56.08 -16.05 28.05
CA ASN A 1189 55.70 -14.66 27.87
C ASN A 1189 56.90 -13.88 27.34
N TYR A 1190 56.64 -12.93 26.43
CA TYR A 1190 57.64 -12.01 25.88
C TYR A 1190 56.96 -10.67 25.49
N GLY A 1191 57.71 -9.72 24.94
CA GLY A 1191 57.25 -8.34 24.71
C GLY A 1191 56.00 -8.20 23.81
N TRP A 1192 55.67 -9.21 22.99
CA TRP A 1192 54.49 -9.22 22.12
C TRP A 1192 53.39 -10.22 22.54
N GLY A 1193 53.47 -10.82 23.74
CA GLY A 1193 52.41 -11.67 24.30
C GLY A 1193 52.92 -13.01 24.83
N THR A 1194 52.05 -14.02 24.81
CA THR A 1194 52.37 -15.38 25.22
C THR A 1194 52.42 -16.27 23.99
N THR A 1195 53.57 -16.85 23.67
CA THR A 1195 53.68 -17.86 22.60
C THR A 1195 53.67 -19.27 23.23
N SER A 1196 53.11 -20.24 22.52
CA SER A 1196 52.87 -21.60 23.03
C SER A 1196 53.34 -22.68 22.07
N SER A 1197 53.56 -23.87 22.64
CA SER A 1197 54.07 -25.07 21.97
C SER A 1197 53.63 -26.32 22.76
N THR A 1198 54.08 -27.50 22.35
CA THR A 1198 53.80 -28.76 23.08
C THR A 1198 55.09 -29.55 23.27
N LEU A 1199 55.50 -29.75 24.52
CA LEU A 1199 56.60 -30.63 24.86
C LEU A 1199 56.13 -32.08 24.71
N THR A 1200 56.86 -32.87 23.91
CA THR A 1200 56.57 -34.29 23.72
C THR A 1200 57.69 -35.13 24.34
N ILE A 1201 57.37 -35.88 25.39
CA ILE A 1201 58.30 -36.76 26.10
C ILE A 1201 57.96 -38.21 25.78
N THR A 1202 58.94 -39.01 25.35
CA THR A 1202 58.77 -40.45 25.11
C THR A 1202 59.13 -41.24 26.36
N VAL A 1203 58.17 -41.94 26.96
CA VAL A 1203 58.41 -42.78 28.13
C VAL A 1203 58.72 -44.20 27.65
N ASN A 1204 59.90 -44.71 28.00
CA ASN A 1204 60.34 -46.07 27.67
C ASN A 1204 60.26 -46.99 28.89
N PRO A 1205 59.87 -48.27 28.74
CA PRO A 1205 59.86 -49.21 29.85
C PRO A 1205 61.28 -49.52 30.32
N LYS A 1206 61.44 -49.77 31.63
CA LYS A 1206 62.67 -50.28 32.23
C LYS A 1206 62.72 -51.80 32.12
N ASN A 1207 63.77 -52.30 31.46
CA ASN A 1207 64.10 -53.72 31.37
C ASN A 1207 64.68 -54.27 32.69
#